data_AF-A0A1F8B5K0-F1
#
_entry.id   AF-A0A1F8B5K0-F1
#
_cell.length_a   1.000
_cell.length_b   1.000
_cell.length_c   1.000
_cell.angle_alpha   90.00
_cell.angle_beta   90.00
_cell.angle_gamma   90.00
#
_symmetry.space_group_name_H-M   'P 1'
#
loop_
_entity.id
_entity.type
_entity.pdbx_description
1 polymer ?
#
loop_
_entity_poly.entity_id
_entity_poly.type
_entity_poly.pdbx_seq_one_letter_code
_entity_poly.pdbx_strand_id
1 'polypeptide(L)'
;MSNIKKLKEKLGSRAKLNKSLTRHTFLKIGGPADIFYEAKSVNDFKKAIIEARQLDIPVTILGDGSNVLISDSGIRGLVLVESSDKIEIFGEPKVEANFQKIKKPVYRWESDDKVGTFKYEFKDLDYDESDKPRIRVRMEGGVNLPNATDFLLERGITGLQWYAGIPGKIGGAIFNNIHGGTHFISEVIDTVTVLDLQGGTHTLSIEELGVDYDRSRFQETGEIILDATFLLYKGDAEKAKYIHNEWAKRKSLQPRNAPGCAFHNLTQGQKEKLGIPTTSIGFVIEHLLKMTGFKIGDATISKDHHNFIVNEGKATAKDYLAVMKIIYKKAKKELGIELVPEVFLLGFEEKEIKEFRHPRQIELRKKRLYEIRTVYKDSKKIFPIPGIFMRKHEYKGKKVAVLGFGLEGKDAVGFLQKKGAHVTVYDKKPKNELDLTGVKSRKVEFVCGDNYIVRGLIEYDAIVRSPGVYRYLPEIIDAENKGVGITSAVKLFFDLCPSKIIGVTGTKGKGTTATLIYQILKKAKKDVHLAGNIGAPMLKLLPKLKPESWVVLELSSFQLIDMTQSPHIAVVLNITEDHMDWHKDRKEYIDAKKNIVNYQERCDYAVLNYDYSCSKSFSRLSCAKEYYFSKKKRVSGCYVEKGKIILKIDNAGCKIGGTKDLLLRGEHNWENVCASVCASYLAGADVDSIKKTVFSFKGLEHRLELVGRIADASFYNDSFSTNPQTTIAAVESFEKPITLILGGFDKKLSYEEMCKFLAEKENVKVIVLIGQIGPLLKKCLMKLDFKGKLIDLGFSSMKKIIKVAYKNTSKGGIILLSPAASSFDMFKDYKDRGNQFKQAVSSFSI
;
A
#
# COMPACT_ATOMS: atom_id res chain seq x y z
N MET A 1 27.37 22.46 -17.55
CA MET A 1 27.06 23.86 -17.18
C MET A 1 25.67 24.34 -17.63
N SER A 2 25.17 23.97 -18.83
CA SER A 2 23.83 24.41 -19.30
C SER A 2 22.67 24.00 -18.37
N ASN A 3 22.62 22.73 -17.93
CA ASN A 3 21.52 22.25 -17.07
C ASN A 3 21.53 22.85 -15.66
N ILE A 4 22.70 23.08 -15.05
CA ILE A 4 22.81 23.69 -13.71
C ILE A 4 22.26 25.13 -13.71
N LYS A 5 22.51 25.91 -14.77
CA LYS A 5 21.92 27.25 -14.94
C LYS A 5 20.40 27.18 -15.09
N LYS A 6 19.89 26.26 -15.91
CA LYS A 6 18.43 26.02 -16.05
C LYS A 6 17.79 25.64 -14.72
N LEU A 7 18.41 24.77 -13.94
CA LEU A 7 17.90 24.40 -12.61
C LEU A 7 17.85 25.62 -11.68
N LYS A 8 18.91 26.44 -11.66
CA LYS A 8 18.90 27.70 -10.90
C LYS A 8 17.74 28.60 -11.28
N GLU A 9 17.46 28.77 -12.57
CA GLU A 9 16.33 29.58 -13.05
C GLU A 9 14.99 29.01 -12.55
N LYS A 10 14.79 27.69 -12.60
CA LYS A 10 13.57 27.04 -12.11
C LYS A 10 13.37 27.11 -10.60
N LEU A 11 14.45 27.07 -9.83
CA LEU A 11 14.45 27.15 -8.36
C LEU A 11 14.47 28.60 -7.84
N GLY A 12 14.77 29.57 -8.70
CA GLY A 12 14.77 30.99 -8.39
C GLY A 12 15.94 31.44 -7.51
N SER A 13 15.78 32.61 -6.89
CA SER A 13 16.85 33.34 -6.18
C SER A 13 17.44 32.61 -4.97
N ARG A 14 16.71 31.64 -4.39
CA ARG A 14 17.19 30.82 -3.26
C ARG A 14 18.27 29.81 -3.68
N ALA A 15 18.37 29.47 -4.96
CA ALA A 15 19.40 28.57 -5.45
C ALA A 15 20.74 29.29 -5.65
N LYS A 16 21.78 28.83 -4.96
CA LYS A 16 23.12 29.45 -4.93
C LYS A 16 24.12 28.54 -5.64
N LEU A 17 24.85 29.06 -6.62
CA LEU A 17 25.92 28.32 -7.32
C LEU A 17 27.22 28.37 -6.53
N ASN A 18 28.04 27.32 -6.62
CA ASN A 18 29.37 27.25 -6.02
C ASN A 18 29.38 27.60 -4.51
N LYS A 19 28.33 27.20 -3.79
CA LYS A 19 28.16 27.52 -2.38
C LYS A 19 29.04 26.60 -1.54
N SER A 20 29.98 27.17 -0.77
CA SER A 20 30.77 26.43 0.23
C SER A 20 29.85 25.73 1.24
N LEU A 21 30.12 24.45 1.47
CA LEU A 21 29.38 23.60 2.42
C LEU A 21 30.02 23.56 3.81
N THR A 22 31.14 24.25 4.02
CA THR A 22 31.86 24.33 5.30
C THR A 22 30.97 24.78 6.45
N ARG A 23 30.03 25.71 6.23
CA ARG A 23 29.10 26.18 7.28
C ARG A 23 27.85 25.30 7.45
N HIS A 24 27.75 24.24 6.64
CA HIS A 24 26.62 23.32 6.61
C HIS A 24 27.03 21.92 7.12
N THR A 25 28.19 21.79 7.76
CA THR A 25 28.66 20.57 8.43
C THR A 25 29.14 20.87 9.84
N PHE A 26 28.96 19.91 10.76
CA PHE A 26 29.41 20.05 12.16
C PHE A 26 30.93 20.12 12.26
N LEU A 27 31.62 19.35 11.41
CA LEU A 27 33.08 19.31 11.32
C LEU A 27 33.67 20.61 10.75
N LYS A 28 32.84 21.47 10.14
CA LYS A 28 33.26 22.68 9.43
C LYS A 28 34.31 22.41 8.35
N ILE A 29 34.12 21.31 7.64
CA ILE A 29 34.93 20.88 6.49
C ILE A 29 33.99 20.60 5.32
N GLY A 30 34.39 21.00 4.12
CA GLY A 30 33.66 20.71 2.90
C GLY A 30 33.84 21.75 1.81
N GLY A 31 34.07 21.29 0.58
CA GLY A 31 34.13 22.10 -0.63
C GLY A 31 32.77 22.63 -1.10
N PRO A 32 32.70 23.21 -2.31
CA PRO A 32 31.48 23.83 -2.83
C PRO A 32 30.46 22.82 -3.41
N ALA A 33 29.17 23.11 -3.25
CA ALA A 33 28.12 22.52 -4.09
C ALA A 33 28.06 23.22 -5.45
N ASP A 34 27.86 22.49 -6.55
CA ASP A 34 27.59 23.11 -7.87
C ASP A 34 26.36 24.03 -7.79
N ILE A 35 25.30 23.55 -7.14
CA ILE A 35 24.12 24.33 -6.78
C ILE A 35 23.61 23.90 -5.40
N PHE A 36 23.31 24.86 -4.55
CA PHE A 36 22.76 24.67 -3.21
C PHE A 36 21.37 25.29 -3.14
N TYR A 37 20.40 24.56 -2.60
CA TYR A 37 19.04 25.05 -2.41
C TYR A 37 18.54 24.73 -1.01
N GLU A 38 17.96 25.74 -0.36
CA GLU A 38 17.28 25.61 0.94
C GLU A 38 15.77 25.67 0.72
N ALA A 39 15.14 24.50 0.82
CA ALA A 39 13.70 24.34 0.74
C ALA A 39 13.05 24.71 2.07
N LYS A 40 12.09 25.63 2.05
CA LYS A 40 11.39 26.11 3.26
C LYS A 40 10.07 25.37 3.53
N SER A 41 9.68 24.50 2.61
CA SER A 41 8.46 23.69 2.70
C SER A 41 8.68 22.36 2.00
N VAL A 42 7.89 21.35 2.37
CA VAL A 42 7.87 20.05 1.67
C VAL A 42 7.60 20.21 0.18
N ASN A 43 6.79 21.19 -0.23
CA ASN A 43 6.51 21.47 -1.64
C ASN A 43 7.73 22.03 -2.39
N ASP A 44 8.48 22.95 -1.77
CA ASP A 44 9.75 23.43 -2.33
C ASP A 44 10.75 22.29 -2.47
N PHE A 45 10.79 21.41 -1.46
CA PHE A 45 11.71 20.27 -1.39
C PHE A 45 11.41 19.27 -2.51
N LYS A 46 10.14 18.85 -2.64
CA LYS A 46 9.66 18.01 -3.75
C LYS A 46 9.95 18.61 -5.11
N LYS A 47 9.62 19.89 -5.30
CA LYS A 47 9.86 20.59 -6.58
C LYS A 47 11.33 20.56 -6.94
N ALA A 48 12.23 20.85 -6.00
CA ALA A 48 13.67 20.85 -6.25
C ALA A 48 14.20 19.49 -6.71
N ILE A 49 13.72 18.41 -6.09
CA ILE A 49 14.07 17.03 -6.46
C ILE A 49 13.58 16.71 -7.87
N ILE A 50 12.31 16.99 -8.17
CA ILE A 50 11.69 16.69 -9.47
C ILE A 50 12.39 17.45 -10.59
N GLU A 51 12.65 18.75 -10.39
CA GLU A 51 13.29 19.61 -11.40
C GLU A 51 14.74 19.22 -11.66
N ALA A 52 15.50 18.86 -10.62
CA ALA A 52 16.86 18.39 -10.77
C ALA A 52 16.90 17.05 -11.53
N ARG A 53 15.99 16.12 -11.22
CA ARG A 53 15.86 14.84 -11.92
C ARG A 53 15.51 15.02 -13.40
N GLN A 54 14.56 15.90 -13.73
CA GLN A 54 14.20 16.21 -15.13
C GLN A 54 15.37 16.76 -15.96
N LEU A 55 16.35 17.39 -15.30
CA LEU A 55 17.53 17.97 -15.93
C LEU A 55 18.76 17.06 -15.85
N ASP A 56 18.62 15.82 -15.39
CA ASP A 56 19.70 14.86 -15.16
C ASP A 56 20.81 15.42 -14.26
N ILE A 57 20.40 16.14 -13.20
CA ILE A 57 21.30 16.75 -12.22
C ILE A 57 21.32 15.91 -10.94
N PRO A 58 22.52 15.61 -10.40
CA PRO A 58 22.66 15.00 -9.09
C PRO A 58 21.82 15.66 -8.00
N VAL A 59 21.22 14.89 -7.10
CA VAL A 59 20.65 15.44 -5.86
C VAL A 59 21.29 14.76 -4.66
N THR A 60 21.87 15.56 -3.78
CA THR A 60 22.33 15.16 -2.45
C THR A 60 21.50 15.90 -1.42
N ILE A 61 20.75 15.17 -0.62
CA ILE A 61 20.02 15.74 0.52
C ILE A 61 20.98 15.83 1.70
N LEU A 62 21.11 17.03 2.24
CA LEU A 62 21.91 17.30 3.42
C LEU A 62 20.98 17.69 4.57
N GLY A 63 21.07 16.96 5.68
CA GLY A 63 20.41 17.34 6.94
C GLY A 63 21.11 18.54 7.59
N ASP A 64 21.34 18.47 8.90
CA ASP A 64 22.10 19.52 9.61
C ASP A 64 23.62 19.33 9.50
N GLY A 65 24.07 18.36 8.68
CA GLY A 65 25.49 18.09 8.44
C GLY A 65 26.21 17.45 9.62
N SER A 66 25.46 16.75 10.48
CA SER A 66 26.00 15.74 11.40
C SER A 66 26.34 14.45 10.62
N ASN A 67 27.28 13.68 11.15
CA ASN A 67 27.77 12.40 10.62
C ASN A 67 28.26 12.40 9.16
N VAL A 68 28.68 13.55 8.61
CA VAL A 68 29.19 13.67 7.23
C VAL A 68 30.61 14.26 7.19
N LEU A 69 31.41 13.76 6.26
CA LEU A 69 32.66 14.39 5.80
C LEU A 69 32.49 14.74 4.33
N ILE A 70 32.56 16.02 3.99
CA ILE A 70 32.44 16.48 2.60
C ILE A 70 33.85 16.71 2.04
N SER A 71 34.13 16.15 0.86
CA SER A 71 35.37 16.32 0.11
C SER A 71 35.72 17.80 -0.11
N ASP A 72 37.02 18.10 -0.19
CA ASP A 72 37.52 19.43 -0.49
C ASP A 72 37.10 19.91 -1.89
N SER A 73 36.88 18.97 -2.82
CA SER A 73 36.31 19.23 -4.16
C SER A 73 34.80 19.55 -4.12
N GLY A 74 34.15 19.30 -2.98
CA GLY A 74 32.74 19.51 -2.76
C GLY A 74 31.83 18.48 -3.41
N ILE A 75 30.56 18.83 -3.61
CA ILE A 75 29.52 17.92 -4.11
C ILE A 75 29.06 18.37 -5.49
N ARG A 76 28.96 17.43 -6.43
CA ARG A 76 28.49 17.71 -7.80
C ARG A 76 26.97 17.71 -7.85
N GLY A 77 26.40 18.60 -8.65
CA GLY A 77 24.95 18.81 -8.77
C GLY A 77 24.30 19.56 -7.61
N LEU A 78 23.04 19.25 -7.34
CA LEU A 78 22.19 19.90 -6.35
C LEU A 78 22.43 19.34 -4.95
N VAL A 79 22.89 20.19 -4.04
CA VAL A 79 22.79 19.97 -2.59
C VAL A 79 21.52 20.63 -2.09
N LEU A 80 20.65 19.83 -1.49
CA LEU A 80 19.33 20.23 -1.05
C LEU A 80 19.21 20.11 0.48
N VAL A 81 18.82 21.19 1.13
CA VAL A 81 18.53 21.21 2.58
C VAL A 81 17.05 21.55 2.77
N GLU A 82 16.35 20.75 3.57
CA GLU A 82 14.98 21.04 3.99
C GLU A 82 15.01 21.81 5.32
N SER A 83 14.23 22.88 5.42
CA SER A 83 14.15 23.79 6.58
C SER A 83 12.70 24.06 7.00
N SER A 84 11.79 23.16 6.62
CA SER A 84 10.40 23.24 7.05
C SER A 84 10.25 22.95 8.54
N ASP A 85 9.22 23.53 9.13
CA ASP A 85 9.05 23.57 10.59
C ASP A 85 7.61 23.23 11.01
N LYS A 86 6.87 22.54 10.14
CA LYS A 86 5.47 22.24 10.40
C LYS A 86 5.29 21.02 11.31
N ILE A 87 4.58 21.23 12.41
CA ILE A 87 4.12 20.20 13.35
C ILE A 87 2.59 20.27 13.42
N GLU A 88 1.91 19.12 13.28
CA GLU A 88 0.46 18.98 13.41
C GLU A 88 0.13 17.95 14.50
N ILE A 89 -0.48 18.42 15.60
CA ILE A 89 -0.98 17.57 16.68
C ILE A 89 -2.44 17.20 16.35
N PHE A 90 -2.74 15.92 16.19
CA PHE A 90 -4.08 15.49 15.80
C PHE A 90 -5.06 15.67 16.98
N GLY A 91 -6.23 16.27 16.70
CA GLY A 91 -7.25 16.52 17.71
C GLY A 91 -7.12 17.88 18.41
N GLU A 92 -6.07 18.66 18.12
CA GLU A 92 -5.92 20.04 18.57
C GLU A 92 -6.06 21.02 17.39
N PRO A 93 -6.47 22.29 17.63
CA PRO A 93 -6.48 23.31 16.58
C PRO A 93 -5.11 23.43 15.92
N LYS A 94 -5.05 23.79 14.62
CA LYS A 94 -3.76 23.98 13.93
C LYS A 94 -2.95 25.06 14.65
N VAL A 95 -1.83 24.66 15.25
CA VAL A 95 -0.85 25.57 15.83
C VAL A 95 0.32 25.65 14.86
N GLU A 96 0.62 26.84 14.34
CA GLU A 96 1.90 27.06 13.68
C GLU A 96 2.98 27.08 14.76
N ALA A 97 3.93 26.14 14.68
CA ALA A 97 5.06 26.08 15.61
C ALA A 97 5.97 27.29 15.34
N ASN A 98 5.83 28.37 16.11
CA ASN A 98 6.73 29.50 16.01
C ASN A 98 8.02 29.23 16.81
N PHE A 99 8.97 28.54 16.17
CA PHE A 99 10.27 28.22 16.77
C PHE A 99 11.12 29.46 17.10
N GLN A 100 10.79 30.66 16.60
CA GLN A 100 11.50 31.89 17.01
C GLN A 100 11.30 32.23 18.49
N LYS A 101 10.24 31.70 19.13
CA LYS A 101 9.95 31.91 20.55
C LYS A 101 10.55 30.85 21.48
N ILE A 102 11.00 29.71 20.96
CA ILE A 102 11.73 28.74 21.78
C ILE A 102 13.11 29.36 22.00
N LYS A 103 13.38 29.78 23.25
CA LYS A 103 14.69 30.29 23.64
C LYS A 103 15.73 29.32 23.08
N LYS A 104 16.75 29.83 22.36
CA LYS A 104 17.93 29.04 22.00
C LYS A 104 18.28 28.17 23.21
N PRO A 105 18.46 26.84 23.06
CA PRO A 105 18.80 26.00 24.18
C PRO A 105 19.94 26.66 24.94
N VAL A 106 19.73 26.90 26.24
CA VAL A 106 20.73 27.49 27.12
C VAL A 106 21.82 26.44 27.28
N TYR A 107 22.74 26.39 26.32
CA TYR A 107 23.93 25.58 26.45
C TYR A 107 24.88 26.26 27.43
N ARG A 108 24.79 25.78 28.69
CA ARG A 108 25.84 25.75 29.72
C ARG A 108 26.52 27.08 30.01
N TRP A 109 26.08 27.82 31.03
CA TRP A 109 26.92 28.58 32.00
C TRP A 109 26.13 29.06 33.25
N GLU A 110 25.05 28.38 33.66
CA GLU A 110 24.36 28.70 34.93
C GLU A 110 24.01 27.41 35.68
N SER A 111 25.04 26.74 36.17
CA SER A 111 25.00 26.06 37.47
C SER A 111 26.45 25.78 37.83
N ASP A 112 27.02 26.64 38.67
CA ASP A 112 28.06 26.20 39.59
C ASP A 112 27.50 24.96 40.30
N ASP A 113 28.15 23.81 40.11
CA ASP A 113 28.65 23.05 41.25
C ASP A 113 29.36 21.76 40.81
N LYS A 114 30.46 21.53 41.51
CA LYS A 114 31.28 20.34 41.53
C LYS A 114 30.45 19.14 41.99
N VAL A 115 29.94 18.30 41.10
CA VAL A 115 29.57 16.91 41.45
C VAL A 115 29.90 15.96 40.30
N GLY A 116 30.61 14.90 40.62
CA GLY A 116 31.12 13.89 39.69
C GLY A 116 30.04 13.14 38.92
N THR A 117 30.49 12.46 37.87
CA THR A 117 29.77 11.48 37.04
C THR A 117 28.71 10.71 37.84
N PHE A 118 27.43 10.99 37.57
CA PHE A 118 26.32 10.24 38.14
C PHE A 118 26.33 8.77 37.65
N LYS A 119 26.34 7.85 38.64
CA LYS A 119 26.24 6.39 38.54
C LYS A 119 24.78 5.94 38.28
N TYR A 120 24.26 6.12 37.08
CA TYR A 120 23.00 5.47 36.68
C TYR A 120 23.19 4.80 35.33
N GLU A 121 22.88 3.50 35.25
CA GLU A 121 22.77 2.82 33.97
C GLU A 121 21.55 3.38 33.23
N PHE A 122 21.59 3.44 31.89
CA PHE A 122 20.50 4.05 31.11
C PHE A 122 19.12 3.42 31.35
N LYS A 123 19.10 2.15 31.76
CA LYS A 123 17.89 1.42 32.15
C LYS A 123 17.21 2.00 33.39
N ASP A 124 17.96 2.66 34.28
CA ASP A 124 17.45 3.20 35.54
C ASP A 124 16.59 4.46 35.31
N LEU A 125 16.67 5.07 34.12
CA LEU A 125 15.86 6.23 33.72
C LEU A 125 14.60 5.83 32.93
N ASP A 126 14.51 4.58 32.49
CA ASP A 126 13.39 4.07 31.70
C ASP A 126 12.12 4.03 32.53
N TYR A 127 10.98 4.31 31.90
CA TYR A 127 9.70 4.30 32.58
C TYR A 127 8.54 4.04 31.62
N ASP A 128 7.55 3.32 32.11
CA ASP A 128 6.40 2.92 31.33
C ASP A 128 5.30 3.99 31.34
N GLU A 129 4.87 4.40 30.14
CA GLU A 129 3.71 5.26 29.90
C GLU A 129 2.62 4.55 29.08
N SER A 130 2.67 3.21 28.99
CA SER A 130 1.72 2.41 28.22
C SER A 130 0.27 2.55 28.70
N ASP A 131 0.07 2.98 29.95
CA ASP A 131 -1.24 3.31 30.54
C ASP A 131 -1.77 4.70 30.11
N LYS A 132 -0.92 5.56 29.53
CA LYS A 132 -1.28 6.93 29.14
C LYS A 132 -1.96 6.99 27.78
N PRO A 133 -2.86 7.98 27.55
CA PRO A 133 -3.49 8.17 26.26
C PRO A 133 -2.46 8.40 25.14
N ARG A 134 -2.64 7.71 24.00
CA ARG A 134 -1.81 7.93 22.81
C ARG A 134 -2.30 9.15 22.02
N ILE A 135 -1.37 9.91 21.46
CA ILE A 135 -1.64 11.06 20.59
C ILE A 135 -0.80 10.97 19.32
N ARG A 136 -1.42 11.28 18.17
CA ARG A 136 -0.71 11.35 16.90
C ARG A 136 -0.17 12.74 16.66
N VAL A 137 1.09 12.82 16.24
CA VAL A 137 1.76 14.08 15.88
C VAL A 137 2.45 13.90 14.54
N ARG A 138 2.04 14.66 13.53
CA ARG A 138 2.72 14.69 12.22
C ARG A 138 3.76 15.79 12.19
N MET A 139 4.97 15.47 11.74
CA MET A 139 6.08 16.41 11.62
C MET A 139 6.71 16.30 10.23
N GLU A 140 6.96 17.42 9.58
CA GLU A 140 7.68 17.45 8.29
C GLU A 140 9.16 17.06 8.48
N GLY A 141 9.77 16.51 7.41
CA GLY A 141 11.14 15.97 7.44
C GLY A 141 12.19 17.01 7.83
N GLY A 142 11.94 18.28 7.50
CA GLY A 142 12.80 19.43 7.81
C GLY A 142 12.79 19.87 9.28
N VAL A 143 11.82 19.41 10.08
CA VAL A 143 11.64 19.84 11.47
C VAL A 143 12.87 19.46 12.29
N ASN A 144 13.44 20.42 13.03
CA ASN A 144 14.56 20.16 13.92
C ASN A 144 14.11 19.32 15.12
N LEU A 145 14.76 18.17 15.34
CA LEU A 145 14.35 17.18 16.32
C LEU A 145 14.41 17.73 17.77
N PRO A 146 15.52 18.34 18.24
CA PRO A 146 15.56 18.97 19.57
C PRO A 146 14.42 19.97 19.80
N ASN A 147 14.21 20.89 18.85
CA ASN A 147 13.16 21.89 18.97
C ASN A 147 11.75 21.29 18.99
N ALA A 148 11.52 20.22 18.22
CA ALA A 148 10.25 19.49 18.24
C ALA A 148 10.01 18.82 19.59
N THR A 149 11.03 18.19 20.16
CA THR A 149 10.96 17.59 21.50
C THR A 149 10.56 18.63 22.54
N ASP A 150 11.22 19.80 22.57
CA ASP A 150 10.90 20.87 23.51
C ASP A 150 9.46 21.38 23.34
N PHE A 151 9.06 21.64 22.09
CA PHE A 151 7.71 22.10 21.74
C PHE A 151 6.61 21.14 22.22
N LEU A 152 6.85 19.83 22.12
CA LEU A 152 5.90 18.79 22.51
C LEU A 152 5.87 18.61 24.04
N LEU A 153 7.02 18.64 24.72
CA LEU A 153 7.09 18.56 26.18
C LEU A 153 6.41 19.74 26.87
N GLU A 154 6.46 20.95 26.29
CA GLU A 154 5.69 22.11 26.76
C GLU A 154 4.18 21.88 26.73
N ARG A 155 3.70 20.95 25.89
CA ARG A 155 2.28 20.61 25.70
C ARG A 155 1.88 19.31 26.39
N GLY A 156 2.76 18.76 27.22
CA GLY A 156 2.53 17.49 27.90
C GLY A 156 2.51 16.28 26.97
N ILE A 157 3.17 16.37 25.82
CA ILE A 157 3.33 15.26 24.89
C ILE A 157 4.73 14.67 25.07
N THR A 158 4.78 13.39 25.43
CA THR A 158 6.01 12.64 25.77
C THR A 158 6.27 11.52 24.77
N GLY A 159 7.49 10.98 24.77
CA GLY A 159 7.98 9.91 23.89
C GLY A 159 9.21 10.27 23.07
N LEU A 160 9.56 11.56 22.97
CA LEU A 160 10.75 12.04 22.24
C LEU A 160 11.90 12.52 23.14
N GLN A 161 11.71 12.55 24.47
CA GLN A 161 12.73 13.00 25.43
C GLN A 161 14.06 12.25 25.31
N TRP A 162 14.02 10.98 24.89
CA TRP A 162 15.18 10.11 24.72
C TRP A 162 16.16 10.59 23.62
N TYR A 163 15.71 11.47 22.73
CA TYR A 163 16.50 12.00 21.63
C TYR A 163 16.99 13.44 21.86
N ALA A 164 16.79 13.98 23.06
CA ALA A 164 17.20 15.34 23.43
C ALA A 164 18.69 15.62 23.15
N GLY A 165 18.98 16.76 22.53
CA GLY A 165 20.38 17.13 22.22
C GLY A 165 21.07 16.27 21.16
N ILE A 166 20.39 15.29 20.53
CA ILE A 166 20.89 14.64 19.31
C ILE A 166 20.72 15.65 18.15
N PRO A 167 21.81 16.08 17.48
CA PRO A 167 21.71 17.04 16.40
C PRO A 167 21.10 16.41 15.15
N GLY A 168 20.01 16.97 14.66
CA GLY A 168 19.42 16.55 13.40
C GLY A 168 17.97 16.99 13.20
N LYS A 169 17.44 16.59 12.05
CA LYS A 169 16.05 16.80 11.62
C LYS A 169 15.28 15.49 11.63
N ILE A 170 13.96 15.55 11.69
CA ILE A 170 13.07 14.37 11.68
C ILE A 170 13.41 13.42 10.53
N GLY A 171 13.58 13.93 9.30
CA GLY A 171 13.91 13.10 8.15
C GLY A 171 15.24 12.35 8.31
N GLY A 172 16.28 13.03 8.82
CA GLY A 172 17.58 12.40 9.08
C GLY A 172 17.55 11.41 10.25
N ALA A 173 16.75 11.70 11.26
CA ALA A 173 16.55 10.83 12.42
C ALA A 173 15.91 9.50 12.00
N ILE A 174 14.89 9.55 11.15
CA ILE A 174 14.21 8.36 10.61
C ILE A 174 15.10 7.63 9.60
N PHE A 175 15.80 8.35 8.71
CA PHE A 175 16.72 7.75 7.75
C PHE A 175 17.78 6.88 8.41
N ASN A 176 18.32 7.35 9.54
CA ASN A 176 19.30 6.61 10.31
C ASN A 176 18.67 5.71 11.38
N ASN A 177 17.34 5.65 11.53
CA ASN A 177 16.68 4.98 12.66
C ASN A 177 17.42 5.23 14.00
N ILE A 178 17.64 6.50 14.33
CA ILE A 178 18.51 6.88 15.45
C ILE A 178 18.03 6.28 16.77
N HIS A 179 18.97 6.06 17.68
CA HIS A 179 18.70 5.59 19.02
C HIS A 179 19.03 6.63 20.11
N GLY A 180 18.26 6.58 21.19
CA GLY A 180 18.39 7.40 22.38
C GLY A 180 18.19 6.54 23.63
N GLY A 181 19.24 6.36 24.43
CA GLY A 181 19.22 5.38 25.52
C GLY A 181 19.02 3.97 24.99
N THR A 182 17.97 3.31 25.47
CA THR A 182 17.49 1.98 25.04
C THR A 182 16.45 2.02 23.92
N HIS A 183 16.05 3.21 23.45
CA HIS A 183 14.95 3.39 22.51
C HIS A 183 15.40 3.74 21.10
N PHE A 184 14.70 3.21 20.09
CA PHE A 184 14.83 3.62 18.69
C PHE A 184 13.69 4.55 18.28
N ILE A 185 14.00 5.52 17.41
CA ILE A 185 12.97 6.46 16.93
C ILE A 185 11.81 5.75 16.22
N SER A 186 12.08 4.58 15.64
CA SER A 186 11.06 3.74 15.01
C SER A 186 9.98 3.23 15.96
N GLU A 187 10.25 3.11 17.27
CA GLU A 187 9.27 2.67 18.28
C GLU A 187 8.08 3.62 18.43
N VAL A 188 8.29 4.89 18.08
CA VAL A 188 7.30 5.96 18.20
C VAL A 188 6.75 6.44 16.86
N ILE A 189 7.12 5.79 15.75
CA ILE A 189 6.60 6.11 14.41
C ILE A 189 5.34 5.27 14.12
N ASP A 190 4.28 5.94 13.67
CA ASP A 190 3.08 5.31 13.13
C ASP A 190 3.24 5.11 11.61
N THR A 191 3.50 6.20 10.88
CA THR A 191 3.64 6.19 9.42
C THR A 191 4.68 7.20 8.92
N VAL A 192 5.24 6.95 7.74
CA VAL A 192 6.19 7.85 7.06
C VAL A 192 5.72 8.12 5.63
N THR A 193 5.52 9.39 5.28
CA THR A 193 5.23 9.81 3.91
C THR A 193 6.53 10.03 3.15
N VAL A 194 6.68 9.38 2.00
CA VAL A 194 7.89 9.46 1.17
C VAL A 194 7.60 9.88 -0.26
N LEU A 195 8.61 10.46 -0.90
CA LEU A 195 8.68 10.69 -2.35
C LEU A 195 9.50 9.56 -2.97
N ASP A 196 8.90 8.81 -3.87
CA ASP A 196 9.55 7.73 -4.57
C ASP A 196 10.53 8.23 -5.65
N LEU A 197 11.21 7.29 -6.31
CA LEU A 197 12.15 7.61 -7.39
C LEU A 197 11.45 8.09 -8.68
N GLN A 198 10.16 7.83 -8.83
CA GLN A 198 9.30 8.19 -9.97
C GLN A 198 8.62 9.56 -9.79
N GLY A 199 8.71 10.16 -8.59
CA GLY A 199 8.09 11.43 -8.23
C GLY A 199 6.70 11.30 -7.60
N GLY A 200 6.23 10.07 -7.36
CA GLY A 200 5.01 9.77 -6.61
C GLY A 200 5.21 9.90 -5.10
N THR A 201 4.11 10.04 -4.38
CA THR A 201 4.13 10.07 -2.91
C THR A 201 3.29 8.95 -2.35
N HIS A 202 3.84 8.20 -1.39
CA HIS A 202 3.14 7.14 -0.69
C HIS A 202 3.49 7.14 0.79
N THR A 203 2.65 6.51 1.58
CA THR A 203 2.80 6.41 3.04
C THR A 203 3.17 4.98 3.40
N LEU A 204 4.21 4.83 4.22
CA LEU A 204 4.74 3.56 4.70
C LEU A 204 4.34 3.37 6.16
N SER A 205 3.91 2.16 6.53
CA SER A 205 3.77 1.77 7.94
C SER A 205 5.12 1.41 8.56
N ILE A 206 5.16 1.30 9.89
CA ILE A 206 6.35 0.90 10.64
C ILE A 206 6.95 -0.44 10.16
N GLU A 207 6.12 -1.44 9.85
CA GLU A 207 6.58 -2.75 9.37
C GLU A 207 7.25 -2.66 7.99
N GLU A 208 6.88 -1.64 7.22
CA GLU A 208 7.45 -1.40 5.90
C GLU A 208 8.75 -0.60 5.96
N LEU A 209 9.15 -0.03 7.10
CA LEU A 209 10.36 0.78 7.21
C LEU A 209 11.66 -0.03 7.18
N GLY A 210 11.59 -1.36 7.33
CA GLY A 210 12.77 -2.24 7.28
C GLY A 210 13.88 -1.79 8.23
N VAL A 211 13.51 -1.50 9.48
CA VAL A 211 14.41 -0.92 10.49
C VAL A 211 15.29 -1.97 11.15
N ASP A 212 16.53 -1.57 11.44
CA ASP A 212 17.53 -2.30 12.20
C ASP A 212 18.42 -1.26 12.93
N TYR A 213 19.44 -1.68 13.68
CA TYR A 213 20.33 -0.76 14.40
C TYR A 213 20.97 0.26 13.44
N ASP A 214 20.70 1.55 13.68
CA ASP A 214 21.10 2.69 12.84
C ASP A 214 20.77 2.54 11.34
N ARG A 215 19.74 1.74 11.03
CA ARG A 215 19.37 1.38 9.65
C ARG A 215 17.88 1.50 9.43
N SER A 216 17.53 1.99 8.25
CA SER A 216 16.18 1.94 7.71
C SER A 216 16.23 1.56 6.23
N ARG A 217 15.08 1.18 5.66
CA ARG A 217 14.96 0.93 4.23
C ARG A 217 15.42 2.10 3.39
N PHE A 218 15.33 3.35 3.87
CA PHE A 218 15.62 4.53 3.05
C PHE A 218 17.08 4.58 2.57
N GLN A 219 17.99 4.03 3.37
CA GLN A 219 19.40 3.84 3.00
C GLN A 219 19.54 2.89 1.82
N GLU A 220 18.68 1.89 1.80
CA GLU A 220 18.59 0.96 0.70
C GLU A 220 17.72 1.46 -0.40
N THR A 221 16.70 2.33 -0.17
CA THR A 221 15.54 2.60 -1.05
C THR A 221 15.59 3.83 -1.95
N GLY A 222 16.33 4.86 -1.54
CA GLY A 222 16.40 6.12 -2.27
C GLY A 222 15.07 6.87 -2.32
N GLU A 223 14.06 6.35 -1.64
CA GLU A 223 12.84 7.08 -1.29
C GLU A 223 13.23 8.19 -0.33
N ILE A 224 12.60 9.34 -0.50
CA ILE A 224 12.95 10.55 0.23
C ILE A 224 11.84 10.82 1.24
N ILE A 225 12.19 10.88 2.52
CA ILE A 225 11.25 11.18 3.60
C ILE A 225 10.76 12.62 3.47
N LEU A 226 9.44 12.81 3.51
CA LEU A 226 8.80 14.13 3.41
C LEU A 226 8.21 14.56 4.75
N ASP A 227 7.55 13.64 5.43
CA ASP A 227 6.98 13.84 6.75
C ASP A 227 6.72 12.48 7.42
N ALA A 228 6.52 12.50 8.74
CA ALA A 228 6.18 11.30 9.50
C ALA A 228 5.13 11.61 10.56
N THR A 229 4.24 10.65 10.79
CA THR A 229 3.30 10.66 11.91
C THR A 229 3.85 9.80 13.02
N PHE A 230 4.00 10.39 14.19
CA PHE A 230 4.45 9.76 15.42
C PHE A 230 3.26 9.40 16.29
N LEU A 231 3.31 8.25 16.94
CA LEU A 231 2.39 7.84 17.98
C LEU A 231 3.08 8.04 19.34
N LEU A 232 2.73 9.15 19.99
CA LEU A 232 3.30 9.63 21.25
C LEU A 232 2.30 9.48 22.40
N TYR A 233 2.65 9.94 23.59
CA TYR A 233 1.77 9.88 24.76
C TYR A 233 1.37 11.29 25.23
N LYS A 234 0.16 11.46 25.76
CA LYS A 234 -0.14 12.55 26.70
C LYS A 234 0.28 12.09 28.10
N GLY A 235 1.56 12.25 28.39
CA GLY A 235 2.24 11.61 29.51
C GLY A 235 2.71 12.57 30.60
N ASP A 236 3.63 12.09 31.43
CA ASP A 236 4.26 12.85 32.51
C ASP A 236 5.34 13.77 31.95
N ALA A 237 4.94 15.02 31.67
CA ALA A 237 5.82 16.03 31.09
C ALA A 237 7.00 16.41 32.00
N GLU A 238 6.81 16.38 33.33
CA GLU A 238 7.88 16.76 34.27
C GLU A 238 8.96 15.70 34.29
N LYS A 239 8.57 14.42 34.40
CA LYS A 239 9.50 13.31 34.33
C LYS A 239 10.21 13.23 32.98
N ALA A 240 9.48 13.43 31.89
CA ALA A 240 10.07 13.47 30.55
C ALA A 240 11.05 14.64 30.38
N LYS A 241 10.76 15.83 30.94
CA LYS A 241 11.69 16.97 30.95
C LYS A 241 12.95 16.70 31.77
N TYR A 242 12.83 16.00 32.90
CA TYR A 242 14.00 15.58 33.67
C TYR A 242 14.93 14.69 32.83
N ILE A 243 14.38 13.67 32.17
CA ILE A 243 15.15 12.77 31.29
C ILE A 243 15.75 13.53 30.10
N HIS A 244 14.97 14.41 29.47
CA HIS A 244 15.44 15.30 28.41
C HIS A 244 16.69 16.08 28.87
N ASN A 245 16.63 16.71 30.04
CA ASN A 245 17.72 17.53 30.56
C ASN A 245 18.97 16.68 30.88
N GLU A 246 18.80 15.50 31.47
CA GLU A 246 19.90 14.57 31.74
C GLU A 246 20.56 14.07 30.45
N TRP A 247 19.75 13.74 29.44
CA TRP A 247 20.24 13.31 28.14
C TRP A 247 20.99 14.44 27.41
N ALA A 248 20.43 15.65 27.42
CA ALA A 248 21.07 16.84 26.85
C ALA A 248 22.40 17.18 27.54
N LYS A 249 22.47 17.07 28.88
CA LYS A 249 23.73 17.24 29.65
C LYS A 249 24.79 16.25 29.19
N ARG A 250 24.47 14.95 29.09
CA ARG A 250 25.41 13.91 28.64
C ARG A 250 25.90 14.16 27.22
N LYS A 251 25.03 14.53 26.28
CA LYS A 251 25.42 14.85 24.90
C LYS A 251 26.26 16.13 24.78
N SER A 252 26.05 17.11 25.67
CA SER A 252 26.84 18.35 25.70
C SER A 252 28.33 18.17 26.04
N LEU A 253 28.72 16.99 26.55
CA LEU A 253 30.11 16.63 26.86
C LEU A 253 30.89 16.13 25.62
N GLN A 254 30.24 15.96 24.47
CA GLN A 254 30.90 15.47 23.27
C GLN A 254 31.79 16.55 22.60
N PRO A 255 32.89 16.15 21.92
CA PRO A 255 33.80 17.10 21.28
C PRO A 255 33.11 17.98 20.22
N ARG A 256 33.43 19.27 20.24
CA ARG A 256 32.99 20.23 19.20
C ARG A 256 33.78 20.04 17.91
N ASN A 257 33.24 20.54 16.80
CA ASN A 257 33.84 20.44 15.46
C ASN A 257 34.17 18.99 15.05
N ALA A 258 33.29 18.04 15.33
CA ALA A 258 33.38 16.66 14.89
C ALA A 258 32.05 16.23 14.25
N PRO A 259 32.05 15.31 13.27
CA PRO A 259 30.81 14.83 12.66
C PRO A 259 30.12 13.77 13.54
N GLY A 260 30.85 13.12 14.45
CA GLY A 260 30.41 11.96 15.23
C GLY A 260 31.56 10.95 15.39
N CYS A 261 31.22 9.69 15.70
CA CYS A 261 32.15 8.58 15.68
C CYS A 261 32.70 8.34 14.26
N ALA A 262 34.00 8.09 14.13
CA ALA A 262 34.64 7.81 12.85
C ALA A 262 34.31 6.40 12.33
N PHE A 263 34.17 5.41 13.22
CA PHE A 263 33.92 4.01 12.90
C PHE A 263 32.86 3.38 13.81
N HIS A 264 32.13 2.39 13.29
CA HIS A 264 31.19 1.60 14.08
C HIS A 264 31.88 0.81 15.18
N ASN A 265 31.18 0.61 16.29
CA ASN A 265 31.62 -0.29 17.37
C ASN A 265 31.78 -1.74 16.90
N LEU A 266 32.62 -2.49 17.61
CA LEU A 266 32.89 -3.90 17.33
C LEU A 266 31.66 -4.78 17.59
N THR A 267 31.59 -5.92 16.91
CA THR A 267 30.63 -6.98 17.26
C THR A 267 31.05 -7.67 18.57
N GLN A 268 30.10 -8.35 19.24
CA GLN A 268 30.44 -9.13 20.44
C GLN A 268 31.50 -10.20 20.15
N GLY A 269 31.42 -10.90 19.02
CA GLY A 269 32.44 -11.88 18.64
C GLY A 269 33.83 -11.24 18.40
N GLN A 270 33.90 -10.01 17.91
CA GLN A 270 35.16 -9.27 17.80
C GLN A 270 35.70 -8.85 19.18
N LYS A 271 34.82 -8.39 20.08
CA LYS A 271 35.18 -8.07 21.47
C LYS A 271 35.78 -9.30 22.17
N GLU A 272 35.12 -10.45 22.07
CA GLU A 272 35.57 -11.72 22.65
C GLU A 272 36.91 -12.16 22.07
N LYS A 273 37.06 -12.12 20.74
CA LYS A 273 38.31 -12.46 20.05
C LYS A 273 39.49 -11.58 20.47
N LEU A 274 39.23 -10.31 20.75
CA LEU A 274 40.25 -9.35 21.20
C LEU A 274 40.47 -9.36 22.72
N GLY A 275 39.64 -10.06 23.48
CA GLY A 275 39.74 -10.12 24.95
C GLY A 275 39.56 -8.77 25.66
N ILE A 276 38.78 -7.86 25.09
CA ILE A 276 38.59 -6.49 25.62
C ILE A 276 37.26 -6.34 26.37
N PRO A 277 37.15 -5.42 27.36
CA PRO A 277 35.98 -5.31 28.22
C PRO A 277 34.75 -4.70 27.51
N THR A 278 34.94 -4.04 26.36
CA THR A 278 33.89 -3.26 25.67
C THR A 278 33.94 -3.45 24.16
N THR A 279 32.81 -3.25 23.48
CA THR A 279 32.73 -3.19 22.01
C THR A 279 33.18 -1.82 21.46
N SER A 280 33.47 -0.84 22.32
CA SER A 280 33.84 0.52 21.93
C SER A 280 35.11 0.58 21.09
N ILE A 281 35.02 1.15 19.88
CA ILE A 281 36.23 1.46 19.08
C ILE A 281 37.09 2.54 19.74
N GLY A 282 36.49 3.43 20.54
CA GLY A 282 37.26 4.42 21.31
C GLY A 282 38.29 3.74 22.22
N PHE A 283 37.89 2.67 22.92
CA PHE A 283 38.79 1.88 23.77
C PHE A 283 39.93 1.25 22.97
N VAL A 284 39.63 0.74 21.76
CA VAL A 284 40.63 0.15 20.87
C VAL A 284 41.64 1.21 20.41
N ILE A 285 41.18 2.39 19.98
CA ILE A 285 42.04 3.49 19.52
C ILE A 285 42.94 3.99 20.65
N GLU A 286 42.40 4.09 21.87
CA GLU A 286 43.11 4.55 23.06
C GLU A 286 44.13 3.53 23.57
N HIS A 287 43.69 2.31 23.91
CA HIS A 287 44.51 1.39 24.70
C HIS A 287 45.28 0.38 23.85
N LEU A 288 44.69 -0.09 22.74
CA LEU A 288 45.34 -1.07 21.86
C LEU A 288 46.21 -0.39 20.81
N LEU A 289 45.65 0.60 20.10
CA LEU A 289 46.37 1.32 19.05
C LEU A 289 47.22 2.48 19.59
N LYS A 290 46.94 2.98 20.80
CA LYS A 290 47.68 4.08 21.45
C LYS A 290 47.80 5.31 20.56
N MET A 291 46.67 5.74 20.01
CA MET A 291 46.60 6.84 19.03
C MET A 291 45.92 8.12 19.55
N THR A 292 45.62 8.22 20.84
CA THR A 292 45.04 9.44 21.43
C THR A 292 45.83 10.70 21.05
N GLY A 293 45.13 11.71 20.52
CA GLY A 293 45.76 12.97 20.09
C GLY A 293 46.57 12.88 18.80
N PHE A 294 46.57 11.74 18.09
CA PHE A 294 47.22 11.64 16.79
C PHE A 294 46.58 12.64 15.79
N LYS A 295 47.43 13.34 15.03
CA LYS A 295 47.04 14.50 14.24
C LYS A 295 47.68 14.46 12.84
N ILE A 296 46.91 14.83 11.82
CA ILE A 296 47.39 15.16 10.46
C ILE A 296 46.72 16.48 10.05
N GLY A 297 47.49 17.43 9.55
CA GLY A 297 46.97 18.78 9.32
C GLY A 297 46.37 19.32 10.61
N ASP A 298 45.12 19.75 10.59
CA ASP A 298 44.34 20.15 11.78
C ASP A 298 43.27 19.13 12.21
N ALA A 299 43.30 17.93 11.63
CA ALA A 299 42.42 16.82 12.03
C ALA A 299 43.11 16.00 13.14
N THR A 300 42.50 15.95 14.32
CA THR A 300 43.08 15.32 15.52
C THR A 300 42.12 14.30 16.13
N ILE A 301 42.63 13.16 16.60
CA ILE A 301 41.85 12.23 17.43
C ILE A 301 41.58 12.88 18.79
N SER A 302 40.31 13.05 19.14
CA SER A 302 39.89 13.71 20.39
C SER A 302 40.42 12.97 21.62
N LYS A 303 40.83 13.75 22.63
CA LYS A 303 41.26 13.25 23.95
C LYS A 303 40.08 12.93 24.87
N ASP A 304 38.92 13.54 24.61
CA ASP A 304 37.71 13.36 25.42
C ASP A 304 36.85 12.20 24.89
N HIS A 305 36.98 11.88 23.59
CA HIS A 305 36.31 10.74 22.97
C HIS A 305 37.13 10.15 21.80
N HIS A 306 37.87 9.08 22.04
CA HIS A 306 38.89 8.55 21.12
C HIS A 306 38.40 8.05 19.75
N ASN A 307 37.10 7.79 19.57
CA ASN A 307 36.53 7.51 18.23
C ASN A 307 36.13 8.78 17.45
N PHE A 308 36.29 9.97 18.02
CA PHE A 308 35.98 11.23 17.36
C PHE A 308 37.26 11.81 16.79
N ILE A 309 37.19 12.30 15.56
CA ILE A 309 38.23 13.12 14.95
C ILE A 309 37.68 14.54 14.88
N VAL A 310 38.41 15.50 15.44
CA VAL A 310 38.01 16.90 15.55
C VAL A 310 38.78 17.76 14.55
N ASN A 311 38.14 18.83 14.08
CA ASN A 311 38.81 19.92 13.39
C ASN A 311 39.22 21.01 14.39
N GLU A 312 40.53 21.14 14.63
CA GLU A 312 41.10 22.14 15.54
C GLU A 312 41.21 23.55 14.93
N GLY A 313 40.92 23.71 13.64
CA GLY A 313 40.96 25.02 12.99
C GLY A 313 40.75 24.97 11.49
N LYS A 314 41.75 24.50 10.75
CA LYS A 314 41.81 24.56 9.28
C LYS A 314 41.93 23.18 8.63
N ALA A 315 41.41 22.14 9.27
CA ALA A 315 41.51 20.78 8.75
C ALA A 315 40.83 20.69 7.38
N THR A 316 41.46 19.99 6.44
CA THR A 316 40.84 19.63 5.15
C THR A 316 40.17 18.28 5.23
N ALA A 317 39.31 17.96 4.26
CA ALA A 317 38.70 16.65 4.17
C ALA A 317 39.74 15.56 3.93
N LYS A 318 40.80 15.90 3.18
CA LYS A 318 41.99 15.08 2.98
C LYS A 318 42.71 14.75 4.28
N ASP A 319 42.88 15.73 5.18
CA ASP A 319 43.53 15.53 6.49
C ASP A 319 42.74 14.55 7.35
N TYR A 320 41.43 14.78 7.48
CA TYR A 320 40.52 13.91 8.23
C TYR A 320 40.55 12.47 7.69
N LEU A 321 40.45 12.32 6.37
CA LEU A 321 40.48 11.02 5.71
C LEU A 321 41.83 10.32 5.91
N ALA A 322 42.95 11.06 5.96
CA ALA A 322 44.26 10.50 6.23
C ALA A 322 44.36 9.94 7.65
N VAL A 323 43.84 10.65 8.66
CA VAL A 323 43.75 10.13 10.04
C VAL A 323 42.96 8.82 10.08
N MET A 324 41.77 8.79 9.46
CA MET A 324 40.96 7.56 9.38
C MET A 324 41.71 6.39 8.73
N LYS A 325 42.43 6.63 7.63
CA LYS A 325 43.18 5.59 6.93
C LYS A 325 44.30 5.00 7.78
N ILE A 326 44.97 5.82 8.58
CA ILE A 326 46.03 5.34 9.48
C ILE A 326 45.42 4.48 10.59
N ILE A 327 44.31 4.91 11.21
CA ILE A 327 43.61 4.10 12.20
C ILE A 327 43.21 2.75 11.59
N TYR A 328 42.59 2.75 10.41
CA TYR A 328 42.18 1.52 9.70
C TYR A 328 43.36 0.59 9.42
N LYS A 329 44.47 1.12 8.85
CA LYS A 329 45.66 0.32 8.54
C LYS A 329 46.31 -0.25 9.79
N LYS A 330 46.38 0.53 10.87
CA LYS A 330 46.95 0.09 12.14
C LYS A 330 46.10 -1.00 12.78
N ALA A 331 44.78 -0.82 12.82
CA ALA A 331 43.84 -1.83 13.33
C ALA A 331 43.92 -3.14 12.55
N LYS A 332 43.97 -3.08 11.21
CA LYS A 332 44.10 -4.26 10.36
C LYS A 332 45.44 -4.98 10.56
N LYS A 333 46.54 -4.23 10.68
CA LYS A 333 47.90 -4.77 10.83
C LYS A 333 48.14 -5.36 12.22
N GLU A 334 47.75 -4.64 13.27
CA GLU A 334 48.10 -5.00 14.66
C GLU A 334 47.06 -5.89 15.32
N LEU A 335 45.77 -5.74 14.96
CA LEU A 335 44.66 -6.44 15.62
C LEU A 335 43.91 -7.40 14.69
N GLY A 336 44.24 -7.41 13.39
CA GLY A 336 43.56 -8.26 12.41
C GLY A 336 42.07 -7.92 12.22
N ILE A 337 41.65 -6.70 12.57
CA ILE A 337 40.28 -6.23 12.44
C ILE A 337 40.16 -5.19 11.32
N GLU A 338 39.10 -5.32 10.52
CA GLU A 338 38.76 -4.31 9.52
C GLU A 338 37.70 -3.38 10.09
N LEU A 339 38.04 -2.10 10.26
CA LEU A 339 37.11 -1.11 10.78
C LEU A 339 36.14 -0.66 9.70
N VAL A 340 34.88 -0.44 10.08
CA VAL A 340 33.83 0.05 9.18
C VAL A 340 33.57 1.52 9.48
N PRO A 341 33.76 2.44 8.53
CA PRO A 341 33.44 3.86 8.74
C PRO A 341 31.98 4.06 9.11
N GLU A 342 31.74 4.94 10.08
CA GLU A 342 30.40 5.39 10.49
C GLU A 342 30.05 6.75 9.87
N VAL A 343 31.05 7.60 9.60
CA VAL A 343 30.88 8.88 8.91
C VAL A 343 30.58 8.68 7.43
N PHE A 344 29.56 9.35 6.94
CA PHE A 344 29.25 9.41 5.51
C PHE A 344 30.26 10.29 4.78
N LEU A 345 31.08 9.66 3.95
CA LEU A 345 32.02 10.34 3.06
C LEU A 345 31.23 10.86 1.85
N LEU A 346 31.21 12.17 1.59
CA LEU A 346 30.45 12.87 0.54
C LEU A 346 31.36 13.56 -0.48
N GLY A 347 31.22 13.26 -1.78
CA GLY A 347 31.95 13.93 -2.86
C GLY A 347 33.40 13.46 -3.09
N PHE A 348 33.77 12.28 -2.56
CA PHE A 348 35.07 11.67 -2.80
C PHE A 348 35.06 10.74 -4.01
N GLU A 349 36.18 10.64 -4.72
CA GLU A 349 36.37 9.65 -5.77
C GLU A 349 36.65 8.26 -5.19
N GLU A 350 36.28 7.21 -5.94
CA GLU A 350 36.43 5.82 -5.47
C GLU A 350 37.87 5.47 -5.09
N LYS A 351 38.86 6.00 -5.83
CA LYS A 351 40.28 5.79 -5.57
C LYS A 351 40.72 6.34 -4.21
N GLU A 352 40.05 7.38 -3.71
CA GLU A 352 40.38 8.05 -2.45
C GLU A 352 39.90 7.24 -1.25
N ILE A 353 38.83 6.45 -1.40
CA ILE A 353 38.17 5.72 -0.30
C ILE A 353 38.25 4.19 -0.45
N LYS A 354 39.07 3.69 -1.39
CA LYS A 354 39.20 2.26 -1.72
C LYS A 354 39.59 1.36 -0.54
N GLU A 355 40.25 1.91 0.48
CA GLU A 355 40.75 1.14 1.63
C GLU A 355 39.63 0.76 2.60
N PHE A 356 38.52 1.49 2.58
CA PHE A 356 37.34 1.20 3.42
C PHE A 356 36.34 0.23 2.74
N ARG A 357 36.79 -0.52 1.71
CA ARG A 357 35.96 -1.45 0.91
C ARG A 357 35.65 -2.75 1.67
N HIS A 358 34.65 -2.72 2.56
CA HIS A 358 34.07 -3.95 3.11
C HIS A 358 33.05 -4.58 2.12
N PRO A 359 32.95 -5.91 1.97
CA PRO A 359 32.01 -6.59 1.06
C PRO A 359 30.53 -6.19 1.26
N ARG A 360 30.09 -5.97 2.51
CA ARG A 360 28.75 -5.40 2.80
C ARG A 360 28.57 -3.97 2.27
N GLN A 361 29.61 -3.14 2.28
CA GLN A 361 29.54 -1.83 1.64
C GLN A 361 29.56 -1.95 0.10
N ILE A 362 30.14 -3.00 -0.49
CA ILE A 362 30.00 -3.28 -1.93
C ILE A 362 28.55 -3.64 -2.24
N GLU A 363 27.88 -4.43 -1.40
CA GLU A 363 26.47 -4.79 -1.61
C GLU A 363 25.53 -3.60 -1.39
N LEU A 364 25.75 -2.78 -0.36
CA LEU A 364 25.03 -1.51 -0.14
C LEU A 364 25.34 -0.46 -1.20
N ARG A 365 26.60 -0.34 -1.68
CA ARG A 365 26.99 0.57 -2.79
C ARG A 365 26.49 0.09 -4.16
N LYS A 366 26.39 -1.23 -4.37
CA LYS A 366 25.73 -1.83 -5.54
C LYS A 366 24.21 -1.71 -5.47
N LYS A 367 23.64 -1.69 -4.26
CA LYS A 367 22.19 -1.68 -4.02
C LYS A 367 21.57 -0.33 -3.61
N ARG A 368 22.30 0.78 -3.37
CA ARG A 368 21.82 2.18 -3.62
C ARG A 368 22.81 3.35 -3.35
N LEU A 369 22.54 4.45 -4.08
CA LEU A 369 22.73 5.87 -3.71
C LEU A 369 24.12 6.55 -3.72
N TYR A 370 25.07 6.07 -4.52
CA TYR A 370 26.31 6.84 -4.75
C TYR A 370 26.69 7.10 -6.22
N GLU A 371 25.79 6.81 -7.16
CA GLU A 371 25.94 7.24 -8.55
C GLU A 371 25.01 8.39 -8.89
N ILE A 372 25.50 9.59 -8.59
CA ILE A 372 25.52 10.64 -9.60
C ILE A 372 26.89 11.33 -9.41
N ARG A 373 28.05 10.86 -9.92
CA ARG A 373 28.45 10.02 -11.06
C ARG A 373 29.88 9.50 -10.78
N THR A 374 30.24 8.30 -11.26
CA THR A 374 31.55 8.04 -11.90
C THR A 374 31.51 6.75 -12.74
N VAL A 375 30.79 6.77 -13.87
CA VAL A 375 31.16 5.96 -15.05
C VAL A 375 30.97 6.82 -16.29
N TYR A 376 32.05 7.44 -16.76
CA TYR A 376 32.19 7.72 -18.19
C TYR A 376 33.15 6.65 -18.74
N LYS A 377 32.59 5.67 -19.46
CA LYS A 377 33.16 5.26 -20.76
C LYS A 377 32.25 4.37 -21.63
N ASP A 378 31.11 3.83 -21.17
CA ASP A 378 30.24 3.03 -22.07
C ASP A 378 28.72 3.04 -21.80
N SER A 379 28.19 3.97 -21.00
CA SER A 379 26.75 4.01 -20.71
C SER A 379 25.95 4.79 -21.76
N LYS A 380 25.77 4.20 -22.95
CA LYS A 380 24.61 4.46 -23.84
C LYS A 380 23.29 3.91 -23.26
N LYS A 381 23.14 3.83 -21.93
CA LYS A 381 21.93 3.35 -21.26
C LYS A 381 21.47 4.37 -20.21
N ILE A 382 20.87 5.43 -20.71
CA ILE A 382 19.94 6.26 -19.95
C ILE A 382 18.77 5.33 -19.59
N PHE A 383 18.53 5.12 -18.29
CA PHE A 383 17.27 4.56 -17.81
C PHE A 383 16.17 5.59 -18.09
N PRO A 384 15.18 5.32 -18.96
CA PRO A 384 14.04 6.20 -19.11
C PRO A 384 13.22 6.21 -17.81
N ILE A 385 12.74 7.40 -17.46
CA ILE A 385 11.81 7.67 -16.35
C ILE A 385 10.54 6.80 -16.52
N PRO A 386 10.20 5.91 -15.57
CA PRO A 386 8.87 5.30 -15.53
C PRO A 386 7.81 6.33 -15.16
N GLY A 387 6.81 6.50 -16.02
CA GLY A 387 5.46 6.91 -15.64
C GLY A 387 5.29 8.30 -15.03
N ILE A 388 5.46 9.37 -15.83
CA ILE A 388 4.55 10.52 -15.67
C ILE A 388 3.16 9.98 -15.96
N PHE A 389 2.24 10.13 -14.99
CA PHE A 389 0.80 9.94 -15.18
C PHE A 389 0.39 10.44 -16.56
N MET A 390 -0.06 9.54 -17.44
CA MET A 390 -0.69 9.96 -18.69
C MET A 390 -1.92 10.77 -18.31
N ARG A 391 -1.83 12.09 -18.52
CA ARG A 391 -2.92 13.02 -18.21
C ARG A 391 -4.13 12.66 -19.06
N LYS A 392 -5.31 13.13 -18.64
CA LYS A 392 -6.70 12.86 -19.12
C LYS A 392 -6.94 12.68 -20.65
N HIS A 393 -5.96 12.94 -21.52
CA HIS A 393 -6.05 12.95 -22.98
C HIS A 393 -4.83 12.38 -23.76
N GLU A 394 -3.82 11.78 -23.14
CA GLU A 394 -2.52 11.48 -23.81
C GLU A 394 -2.39 10.08 -24.47
N TYR A 395 -3.48 9.39 -24.80
CA TYR A 395 -3.40 8.09 -25.49
C TYR A 395 -3.28 8.18 -27.02
N LYS A 396 -3.42 9.39 -27.59
CA LYS A 396 -3.38 9.58 -29.05
C LYS A 396 -2.00 9.24 -29.59
N GLY A 397 -1.93 8.29 -30.52
CA GLY A 397 -0.68 7.83 -31.16
C GLY A 397 0.21 6.96 -30.27
N LYS A 398 -0.23 6.61 -29.05
CA LYS A 398 0.53 5.76 -28.12
C LYS A 398 0.33 4.29 -28.44
N LYS A 399 1.38 3.47 -28.27
CA LYS A 399 1.30 2.01 -28.34
C LYS A 399 0.86 1.47 -26.99
N VAL A 400 -0.28 0.78 -26.95
CA VAL A 400 -0.84 0.25 -25.71
C VAL A 400 -1.11 -1.25 -25.85
N ALA A 401 -0.51 -2.04 -24.97
CA ALA A 401 -0.80 -3.46 -24.85
C ALA A 401 -2.01 -3.64 -23.91
N VAL A 402 -2.96 -4.49 -24.30
CA VAL A 402 -4.07 -4.91 -23.43
C VAL A 402 -3.91 -6.40 -23.16
N LEU A 403 -3.63 -6.77 -21.91
CA LEU A 403 -3.44 -8.16 -21.50
C LEU A 403 -4.77 -8.73 -21.01
N GLY A 404 -5.30 -9.70 -21.74
CA GLY A 404 -6.62 -10.30 -21.58
C GLY A 404 -7.72 -9.52 -22.30
N PHE A 405 -8.57 -10.24 -23.02
CA PHE A 405 -9.68 -9.72 -23.83
C PHE A 405 -11.05 -10.19 -23.33
N GLY A 406 -11.18 -10.31 -22.00
CA GLY A 406 -12.46 -10.48 -21.32
C GLY A 406 -13.34 -9.23 -21.38
N LEU A 407 -14.39 -9.17 -20.56
CA LEU A 407 -15.31 -8.01 -20.54
C LEU A 407 -14.58 -6.68 -20.29
N GLU A 408 -13.67 -6.64 -19.31
CA GLU A 408 -12.87 -5.45 -19.01
C GLU A 408 -11.84 -5.12 -20.08
N GLY A 409 -11.15 -6.13 -20.63
CA GLY A 409 -10.21 -5.96 -21.74
C GLY A 409 -10.89 -5.35 -22.97
N LYS A 410 -12.08 -5.83 -23.34
CA LYS A 410 -12.88 -5.25 -24.43
C LYS A 410 -13.29 -3.80 -24.15
N ASP A 411 -13.66 -3.50 -22.91
CA ASP A 411 -14.03 -2.14 -22.50
C ASP A 411 -12.81 -1.19 -22.62
N ALA A 412 -11.63 -1.64 -22.18
CA ALA A 412 -10.37 -0.94 -22.32
C ALA A 412 -10.00 -0.70 -23.79
N VAL A 413 -10.08 -1.73 -24.65
CA VAL A 413 -9.80 -1.60 -26.09
C VAL A 413 -10.74 -0.57 -26.72
N GLY A 414 -12.05 -0.65 -26.44
CA GLY A 414 -13.02 0.31 -26.96
C GLY A 414 -12.75 1.75 -26.52
N PHE A 415 -12.32 1.94 -25.26
CA PHE A 415 -11.91 3.25 -24.73
C PHE A 415 -10.64 3.78 -25.40
N LEU A 416 -9.59 2.95 -25.48
CA LEU A 416 -8.29 3.31 -26.06
C LEU A 416 -8.39 3.65 -27.55
N GLN A 417 -9.19 2.89 -28.31
CA GLN A 417 -9.47 3.19 -29.72
C GLN A 417 -10.12 4.57 -29.89
N LYS A 418 -11.08 4.94 -29.02
CA LYS A 418 -11.71 6.26 -29.05
C LYS A 418 -10.74 7.38 -28.69
N LYS A 419 -9.72 7.09 -27.88
CA LYS A 419 -8.66 8.04 -27.53
C LYS A 419 -7.52 8.08 -28.55
N GLY A 420 -7.56 7.25 -29.60
CA GLY A 420 -6.60 7.27 -30.71
C GLY A 420 -5.31 6.49 -30.45
N ALA A 421 -5.30 5.52 -29.53
CA ALA A 421 -4.16 4.64 -29.31
C ALA A 421 -4.00 3.56 -30.39
N HIS A 422 -2.77 3.12 -30.60
CA HIS A 422 -2.44 1.89 -31.33
C HIS A 422 -2.49 0.72 -30.34
N VAL A 423 -3.50 -0.12 -30.46
CA VAL A 423 -3.80 -1.14 -29.45
C VAL A 423 -3.40 -2.52 -29.95
N THR A 424 -2.64 -3.24 -29.14
CA THR A 424 -2.34 -4.66 -29.34
C THR A 424 -2.91 -5.46 -28.18
N VAL A 425 -3.73 -6.46 -28.50
CA VAL A 425 -4.37 -7.35 -27.52
C VAL A 425 -3.57 -8.63 -27.40
N TYR A 426 -3.27 -8.99 -26.17
CA TYR A 426 -2.60 -10.21 -25.77
C TYR A 426 -3.60 -11.11 -25.05
N ASP A 427 -3.90 -12.30 -25.57
CA ASP A 427 -4.79 -13.25 -24.88
C ASP A 427 -4.29 -14.70 -25.02
N LYS A 428 -4.43 -15.49 -23.96
CA LYS A 428 -4.08 -16.91 -24.00
C LYS A 428 -4.95 -17.68 -24.99
N LYS A 429 -6.21 -17.25 -25.19
CA LYS A 429 -7.11 -17.89 -26.13
C LYS A 429 -6.70 -17.61 -27.57
N PRO A 430 -6.80 -18.61 -28.47
CA PRO A 430 -6.71 -18.38 -29.90
C PRO A 430 -7.69 -17.29 -30.37
N LYS A 431 -7.29 -16.49 -31.37
CA LYS A 431 -8.06 -15.34 -31.86
C LYS A 431 -9.49 -15.70 -32.30
N ASN A 432 -9.68 -16.89 -32.87
CA ASN A 432 -11.00 -17.39 -33.31
C ASN A 432 -11.95 -17.73 -32.14
N GLU A 433 -11.44 -17.87 -30.92
CA GLU A 433 -12.24 -18.07 -29.71
C GLU A 433 -12.54 -16.75 -28.97
N LEU A 434 -11.98 -15.62 -29.44
CA LEU A 434 -12.27 -14.29 -28.89
C LEU A 434 -13.56 -13.75 -29.48
N ASP A 435 -14.47 -13.30 -28.62
CA ASP A 435 -15.67 -12.58 -29.07
C ASP A 435 -15.31 -11.13 -29.43
N LEU A 436 -15.19 -10.83 -30.72
CA LEU A 436 -14.80 -9.53 -31.25
C LEU A 436 -15.98 -8.54 -31.39
N THR A 437 -17.16 -8.88 -30.91
CA THR A 437 -18.38 -8.07 -31.08
C THR A 437 -18.19 -6.66 -30.49
N GLY A 438 -18.51 -5.64 -31.30
CA GLY A 438 -18.43 -4.23 -30.89
C GLY A 438 -17.02 -3.63 -30.88
N VAL A 439 -15.99 -4.36 -31.34
CA VAL A 439 -14.62 -3.87 -31.49
C VAL A 439 -14.28 -3.69 -32.97
N LYS A 440 -13.67 -2.56 -33.33
CA LYS A 440 -13.17 -2.33 -34.70
C LYS A 440 -11.85 -3.10 -34.89
N SER A 441 -11.95 -4.42 -35.06
CA SER A 441 -10.82 -5.36 -35.08
C SER A 441 -9.77 -5.06 -36.16
N ARG A 442 -10.13 -4.42 -37.27
CA ARG A 442 -9.17 -3.98 -38.32
C ARG A 442 -8.15 -2.94 -37.84
N LYS A 443 -8.35 -2.33 -36.67
CA LYS A 443 -7.45 -1.35 -36.04
C LYS A 443 -6.79 -1.87 -34.75
N VAL A 444 -6.83 -3.18 -34.52
CA VAL A 444 -6.29 -3.83 -33.32
C VAL A 444 -5.44 -5.01 -33.74
N GLU A 445 -4.22 -5.06 -33.26
CA GLU A 445 -3.34 -6.22 -33.42
C GLU A 445 -3.65 -7.24 -32.34
N PHE A 446 -3.52 -8.55 -32.64
CA PHE A 446 -3.82 -9.63 -31.71
C PHE A 446 -2.65 -10.59 -31.64
N VAL A 447 -2.13 -10.81 -30.44
CA VAL A 447 -1.14 -11.83 -30.11
C VAL A 447 -1.84 -12.86 -29.22
N CYS A 448 -2.03 -14.06 -29.76
CA CYS A 448 -2.92 -15.06 -29.17
C CYS A 448 -2.24 -16.44 -29.06
N GLY A 449 -2.73 -17.25 -28.12
CA GLY A 449 -2.34 -18.65 -27.95
C GLY A 449 -1.47 -18.90 -26.72
N ASP A 450 -0.96 -20.12 -26.61
CA ASP A 450 0.08 -20.40 -25.62
C ASP A 450 1.31 -19.54 -25.92
N ASN A 451 2.01 -19.10 -24.87
CA ASN A 451 3.16 -18.21 -25.03
C ASN A 451 2.80 -16.84 -25.65
N TYR A 452 1.58 -16.36 -25.44
CA TYR A 452 1.17 -15.02 -25.88
C TYR A 452 1.99 -13.89 -25.24
N ILE A 453 2.51 -14.08 -24.02
CA ILE A 453 3.39 -13.13 -23.31
C ILE A 453 4.79 -13.75 -23.20
N VAL A 454 5.61 -13.66 -24.26
CA VAL A 454 7.00 -14.17 -24.22
C VAL A 454 8.01 -13.06 -24.36
N ARG A 455 7.77 -12.07 -25.24
CA ARG A 455 8.63 -10.89 -25.47
C ARG A 455 7.82 -9.72 -26.05
N GLY A 456 8.31 -8.50 -25.90
CA GLY A 456 7.78 -7.32 -26.59
C GLY A 456 6.96 -6.34 -25.73
N LEU A 457 6.63 -6.68 -24.48
CA LEU A 457 5.90 -5.76 -23.60
C LEU A 457 6.68 -4.46 -23.30
N ILE A 458 8.01 -4.50 -23.36
CA ILE A 458 8.91 -3.35 -23.17
C ILE A 458 8.79 -2.27 -24.26
N GLU A 459 8.18 -2.58 -25.40
CA GLU A 459 8.07 -1.66 -26.56
C GLU A 459 6.82 -0.78 -26.51
N TYR A 460 5.93 -1.01 -25.55
CA TYR A 460 4.69 -0.28 -25.39
C TYR A 460 4.87 0.93 -24.47
N ASP A 461 4.08 1.97 -24.69
CA ASP A 461 4.01 3.11 -23.77
C ASP A 461 3.25 2.75 -22.48
N ALA A 462 2.25 1.86 -22.59
CA ALA A 462 1.45 1.41 -21.46
C ALA A 462 0.91 -0.02 -21.65
N ILE A 463 0.66 -0.67 -20.53
CA ILE A 463 0.02 -1.98 -20.43
C ILE A 463 -1.27 -1.83 -19.62
N VAL A 464 -2.41 -2.20 -20.22
CA VAL A 464 -3.68 -2.35 -19.50
C VAL A 464 -3.88 -3.81 -19.15
N ARG A 465 -3.73 -4.14 -17.87
CA ARG A 465 -3.90 -5.50 -17.35
C ARG A 465 -5.38 -5.76 -17.05
N SER A 466 -5.93 -6.84 -17.59
CA SER A 466 -7.22 -7.39 -17.15
C SER A 466 -7.04 -8.19 -15.85
N PRO A 467 -8.05 -8.24 -14.96
CA PRO A 467 -7.93 -8.94 -13.68
C PRO A 467 -7.54 -10.41 -13.77
N GLY A 468 -7.91 -11.10 -14.87
CA GLY A 468 -7.57 -12.50 -15.09
C GLY A 468 -6.09 -12.78 -15.40
N VAL A 469 -5.28 -11.75 -15.67
CA VAL A 469 -3.83 -11.89 -15.91
C VAL A 469 -3.10 -11.58 -14.61
N TYR A 470 -2.26 -12.49 -14.12
CA TYR A 470 -1.53 -12.29 -12.87
C TYR A 470 -0.62 -11.05 -12.93
N ARG A 471 -0.58 -10.24 -11.87
CA ARG A 471 0.11 -8.93 -11.85
C ARG A 471 1.63 -9.05 -11.84
N TYR A 472 2.16 -10.01 -11.10
CA TYR A 472 3.60 -10.16 -10.89
C TYR A 472 4.26 -11.16 -11.86
N LEU A 473 3.72 -11.27 -13.08
CA LEU A 473 4.39 -12.01 -14.15
C LEU A 473 5.74 -11.33 -14.48
N PRO A 474 6.84 -12.09 -14.65
CA PRO A 474 8.16 -11.54 -14.93
C PRO A 474 8.16 -10.54 -16.09
N GLU A 475 7.39 -10.78 -17.14
CA GLU A 475 7.34 -9.93 -18.33
C GLU A 475 6.64 -8.59 -18.07
N ILE A 476 5.66 -8.56 -17.17
CA ILE A 476 5.00 -7.32 -16.73
C ILE A 476 5.95 -6.51 -15.86
N ILE A 477 6.65 -7.18 -14.94
CA ILE A 477 7.63 -6.56 -14.04
C ILE A 477 8.83 -6.02 -14.83
N ASP A 478 9.30 -6.75 -15.82
CA ASP A 478 10.36 -6.30 -16.71
C ASP A 478 9.93 -5.08 -17.54
N ALA A 479 8.70 -5.07 -18.05
CA ALA A 479 8.16 -3.90 -18.75
C ALA A 479 8.05 -2.68 -17.82
N GLU A 480 7.54 -2.86 -16.62
CA GLU A 480 7.45 -1.81 -15.59
C GLU A 480 8.83 -1.26 -15.22
N ASN A 481 9.81 -2.13 -14.99
CA ASN A 481 11.22 -1.77 -14.73
C ASN A 481 11.87 -1.02 -15.89
N LYS A 482 11.34 -1.15 -17.12
CA LYS A 482 11.79 -0.41 -18.32
C LYS A 482 11.00 0.88 -18.56
N GLY A 483 10.08 1.23 -17.67
CA GLY A 483 9.33 2.47 -17.72
C GLY A 483 7.95 2.38 -18.39
N VAL A 484 7.49 1.18 -18.74
CA VAL A 484 6.16 0.97 -19.33
C VAL A 484 5.09 1.19 -18.25
N GLY A 485 4.13 2.07 -18.52
CA GLY A 485 3.08 2.39 -17.55
C GLY A 485 2.11 1.23 -17.34
N ILE A 486 2.01 0.71 -16.12
CA ILE A 486 1.04 -0.35 -15.80
C ILE A 486 -0.27 0.27 -15.28
N THR A 487 -1.38 -0.12 -15.92
CA THR A 487 -2.73 0.30 -15.53
C THR A 487 -3.75 -0.82 -15.71
N SER A 488 -5.00 -0.55 -15.35
CA SER A 488 -6.14 -1.47 -15.49
C SER A 488 -7.40 -0.68 -15.86
N ALA A 489 -8.46 -1.36 -16.30
CA ALA A 489 -9.73 -0.69 -16.58
C ALA A 489 -10.29 0.04 -15.35
N VAL A 490 -10.09 -0.52 -14.15
CA VAL A 490 -10.49 0.09 -12.88
C VAL A 490 -9.62 1.31 -12.57
N LYS A 491 -8.29 1.21 -12.68
CA LYS A 491 -7.38 2.34 -12.41
C LYS A 491 -7.67 3.50 -13.36
N LEU A 492 -7.81 3.22 -14.66
CA LEU A 492 -8.25 4.20 -15.66
C LEU A 492 -9.61 4.83 -15.31
N PHE A 493 -10.55 4.05 -14.78
CA PHE A 493 -11.83 4.58 -14.35
C PHE A 493 -11.66 5.55 -13.17
N PHE A 494 -10.89 5.21 -12.14
CA PHE A 494 -10.61 6.11 -11.01
C PHE A 494 -9.90 7.40 -11.46
N ASP A 495 -8.91 7.31 -12.34
CA ASP A 495 -8.17 8.47 -12.87
C ASP A 495 -9.07 9.46 -13.64
N LEU A 496 -10.13 8.95 -14.27
CA LEU A 496 -10.98 9.70 -15.20
C LEU A 496 -12.36 10.05 -14.65
N CYS A 497 -12.82 9.36 -13.60
CA CYS A 497 -14.15 9.53 -13.03
C CYS A 497 -14.30 10.93 -12.41
N PRO A 498 -15.28 11.75 -12.87
CA PRO A 498 -15.53 13.06 -12.27
C PRO A 498 -16.33 12.97 -10.97
N SER A 499 -16.91 11.80 -10.69
CA SER A 499 -17.92 11.54 -9.65
C SER A 499 -17.32 10.92 -8.39
N LYS A 500 -18.08 10.93 -7.29
CA LYS A 500 -17.71 10.19 -6.07
C LYS A 500 -17.93 8.70 -6.24
N ILE A 501 -17.00 7.90 -5.71
CA ILE A 501 -17.01 6.44 -5.81
C ILE A 501 -17.28 5.81 -4.43
N ILE A 502 -18.17 4.82 -4.40
CA ILE A 502 -18.36 3.89 -3.29
C ILE A 502 -17.81 2.53 -3.72
N GLY A 503 -16.69 2.09 -3.14
CA GLY A 503 -16.08 0.80 -3.45
C GLY A 503 -16.43 -0.25 -2.41
N VAL A 504 -16.87 -1.43 -2.84
CA VAL A 504 -17.23 -2.56 -1.97
C VAL A 504 -16.31 -3.74 -2.24
N THR A 505 -15.59 -4.21 -1.22
CA THR A 505 -14.81 -5.46 -1.28
C THR A 505 -15.06 -6.38 -0.08
N GLY A 506 -14.56 -7.60 -0.21
CA GLY A 506 -14.65 -8.69 0.75
C GLY A 506 -14.48 -10.04 0.06
N THR A 507 -14.51 -11.11 0.84
CA THR A 507 -14.53 -12.48 0.33
C THR A 507 -15.95 -12.79 -0.18
N LYS A 508 -16.95 -12.71 0.70
CA LYS A 508 -18.37 -12.95 0.39
C LYS A 508 -19.23 -11.70 0.59
N GLY A 509 -20.34 -11.59 -0.14
CA GLY A 509 -21.36 -10.53 0.05
C GLY A 509 -21.17 -9.23 -0.74
N LYS A 510 -20.08 -9.09 -1.53
CA LYS A 510 -19.74 -7.87 -2.28
C LYS A 510 -20.88 -7.40 -3.20
N GLY A 511 -21.34 -8.28 -4.11
CA GLY A 511 -22.36 -7.92 -5.09
C GLY A 511 -23.72 -7.62 -4.49
N THR A 512 -24.11 -8.35 -3.44
CA THR A 512 -25.35 -8.08 -2.70
C THR A 512 -25.29 -6.70 -2.05
N THR A 513 -24.18 -6.37 -1.38
CA THR A 513 -23.97 -5.08 -0.72
C THR A 513 -23.91 -3.93 -1.74
N ALA A 514 -23.11 -4.05 -2.79
CA ALA A 514 -23.01 -3.02 -3.85
C ALA A 514 -24.37 -2.75 -4.52
N THR A 515 -25.15 -3.80 -4.76
CA THR A 515 -26.48 -3.64 -5.37
C THR A 515 -27.49 -3.04 -4.40
N LEU A 516 -27.45 -3.42 -3.12
CA LEU A 516 -28.33 -2.83 -2.12
C LEU A 516 -28.02 -1.34 -1.92
N ILE A 517 -26.75 -0.94 -1.87
CA ILE A 517 -26.34 0.48 -1.84
C ILE A 517 -26.88 1.21 -3.08
N TYR A 518 -26.68 0.66 -4.27
CA TYR A 518 -27.20 1.23 -5.52
C TYR A 518 -28.72 1.45 -5.47
N GLN A 519 -29.49 0.43 -5.04
CA GLN A 519 -30.95 0.51 -4.95
C GLN A 519 -31.40 1.55 -3.92
N ILE A 520 -30.72 1.64 -2.76
CA ILE A 520 -31.02 2.64 -1.74
C ILE A 520 -30.81 4.05 -2.29
N LEU A 521 -29.65 4.31 -2.91
CA LEU A 521 -29.33 5.62 -3.47
C LEU A 521 -30.28 6.00 -4.61
N LYS A 522 -30.67 5.03 -5.44
CA LYS A 522 -31.67 5.23 -6.50
C LYS A 522 -33.05 5.56 -5.92
N LYS A 523 -33.46 4.89 -4.84
CA LYS A 523 -34.71 5.18 -4.12
C LYS A 523 -34.69 6.59 -3.50
N ALA A 524 -33.52 7.00 -2.99
CA ALA A 524 -33.25 8.35 -2.50
C ALA A 524 -33.07 9.40 -3.62
N LYS A 525 -33.41 9.04 -4.87
CA LYS A 525 -33.36 9.91 -6.06
C LYS A 525 -31.97 10.50 -6.34
N LYS A 526 -30.90 9.84 -5.92
CA LYS A 526 -29.54 10.21 -6.31
C LYS A 526 -29.29 9.76 -7.74
N ASP A 527 -28.48 10.53 -8.48
CA ASP A 527 -27.91 10.07 -9.73
C ASP A 527 -26.82 9.04 -9.41
N VAL A 528 -27.13 7.76 -9.59
CA VAL A 528 -26.27 6.65 -9.15
C VAL A 528 -26.14 5.59 -10.23
N HIS A 529 -24.95 5.02 -10.34
CA HIS A 529 -24.61 3.96 -11.27
C HIS A 529 -23.93 2.79 -10.56
N LEU A 530 -24.15 1.57 -11.07
CA LEU A 530 -23.53 0.34 -10.57
C LEU A 530 -22.57 -0.21 -11.64
N ALA A 531 -21.32 -0.42 -11.28
CA ALA A 531 -20.27 -0.92 -12.16
C ALA A 531 -19.21 -1.75 -11.38
N GLY A 532 -18.12 -2.12 -12.04
CA GLY A 532 -17.06 -2.99 -11.48
C GLY A 532 -17.23 -4.42 -11.93
N ASN A 533 -17.10 -5.37 -11.01
CA ASN A 533 -17.29 -6.81 -11.28
C ASN A 533 -18.75 -7.18 -11.61
N ILE A 534 -19.71 -6.29 -11.31
CA ILE A 534 -21.12 -6.38 -11.71
C ILE A 534 -21.57 -5.05 -12.30
N GLY A 535 -22.69 -5.06 -13.03
CA GLY A 535 -23.28 -3.84 -13.58
C GLY A 535 -22.71 -3.44 -14.94
N ALA A 536 -22.58 -2.14 -15.18
CA ALA A 536 -22.14 -1.61 -16.47
C ALA A 536 -20.60 -1.68 -16.64
N PRO A 537 -20.09 -1.85 -17.87
CA PRO A 537 -18.66 -1.67 -18.14
C PRO A 537 -18.20 -0.26 -17.76
N MET A 538 -17.16 -0.16 -16.94
CA MET A 538 -16.73 1.07 -16.27
C MET A 538 -16.33 2.18 -17.24
N LEU A 539 -15.53 1.88 -18.26
CA LEU A 539 -15.01 2.91 -19.18
C LEU A 539 -16.08 3.40 -20.16
N LYS A 540 -17.05 2.56 -20.51
CA LYS A 540 -18.27 2.98 -21.22
C LYS A 540 -19.20 3.86 -20.39
N LEU A 541 -19.12 3.78 -19.06
CA LEU A 541 -19.92 4.60 -18.16
C LEU A 541 -19.41 6.04 -18.08
N LEU A 542 -18.08 6.25 -18.18
CA LEU A 542 -17.43 7.56 -18.01
C LEU A 542 -18.14 8.75 -18.70
N PRO A 543 -18.56 8.68 -19.98
CA PRO A 543 -19.20 9.82 -20.66
C PRO A 543 -20.57 10.20 -20.11
N LYS A 544 -21.20 9.36 -19.28
CA LYS A 544 -22.52 9.58 -18.68
C LYS A 544 -22.45 10.22 -17.29
N LEU A 545 -21.25 10.25 -16.70
CA LEU A 545 -21.04 10.64 -15.30
C LEU A 545 -20.91 12.14 -15.15
N LYS A 546 -21.53 12.68 -14.10
CA LYS A 546 -21.45 14.09 -13.68
C LYS A 546 -20.75 14.20 -12.33
N PRO A 547 -20.19 15.37 -11.96
CA PRO A 547 -19.54 15.54 -10.66
C PRO A 547 -20.39 15.15 -9.44
N GLU A 548 -21.70 15.38 -9.52
CA GLU A 548 -22.68 15.04 -8.49
C GLU A 548 -23.15 13.58 -8.50
N SER A 549 -22.82 12.80 -9.53
CA SER A 549 -23.20 11.39 -9.61
C SER A 549 -22.49 10.58 -8.53
N TRP A 550 -23.06 9.42 -8.20
CA TRP A 550 -22.43 8.38 -7.40
C TRP A 550 -22.16 7.14 -8.24
N VAL A 551 -20.98 6.55 -8.07
CA VAL A 551 -20.65 5.26 -8.70
C VAL A 551 -20.40 4.24 -7.62
N VAL A 552 -21.22 3.18 -7.60
CA VAL A 552 -21.01 2.04 -6.71
C VAL A 552 -20.25 0.96 -7.47
N LEU A 553 -19.06 0.61 -6.97
CA LEU A 553 -18.18 -0.38 -7.58
C LEU A 553 -18.07 -1.63 -6.72
N GLU A 554 -18.39 -2.79 -7.29
CA GLU A 554 -17.94 -4.07 -6.72
C GLU A 554 -16.50 -4.33 -7.16
N LEU A 555 -15.58 -4.43 -6.19
CA LEU A 555 -14.13 -4.56 -6.46
C LEU A 555 -13.57 -5.90 -5.93
N SER A 556 -12.98 -6.69 -6.83
CA SER A 556 -12.28 -7.94 -6.52
C SER A 556 -10.84 -7.68 -6.04
N SER A 557 -10.19 -8.67 -5.40
CA SER A 557 -8.76 -8.56 -5.08
C SER A 557 -7.91 -8.43 -6.34
N PHE A 558 -8.27 -9.16 -7.41
CA PHE A 558 -7.61 -9.09 -8.71
C PHE A 558 -7.65 -7.71 -9.33
N GLN A 559 -8.68 -6.92 -9.07
CA GLN A 559 -8.77 -5.53 -9.52
C GLN A 559 -7.98 -4.58 -8.59
N LEU A 560 -8.09 -4.77 -7.28
CA LEU A 560 -7.49 -3.88 -6.29
C LEU A 560 -5.96 -3.94 -6.24
N ILE A 561 -5.34 -5.04 -6.70
CA ILE A 561 -3.88 -5.21 -6.71
C ILE A 561 -3.13 -4.14 -7.53
N ASP A 562 -3.76 -3.51 -8.52
CA ASP A 562 -3.17 -2.45 -9.35
C ASP A 562 -3.46 -1.04 -8.84
N MET A 563 -4.27 -0.90 -7.80
CA MET A 563 -4.84 0.39 -7.41
C MET A 563 -3.79 1.30 -6.76
N THR A 564 -3.89 2.57 -7.11
CA THR A 564 -3.06 3.67 -6.57
C THR A 564 -3.93 4.83 -6.05
N GLN A 565 -5.24 4.57 -5.95
CA GLN A 565 -6.28 5.48 -5.45
C GLN A 565 -7.32 4.65 -4.72
N SER A 566 -8.04 5.26 -3.77
CA SER A 566 -9.10 4.62 -3.00
C SER A 566 -10.43 5.38 -3.19
N PRO A 567 -11.58 4.70 -3.04
CA PRO A 567 -12.89 5.32 -3.17
C PRO A 567 -13.19 6.30 -2.01
N HIS A 568 -14.05 7.28 -2.28
CA HIS A 568 -14.54 8.22 -1.28
C HIS A 568 -15.27 7.52 -0.13
N ILE A 569 -16.00 6.43 -0.42
CA ILE A 569 -16.54 5.53 0.60
C ILE A 569 -16.04 4.12 0.32
N ALA A 570 -15.15 3.61 1.17
CA ALA A 570 -14.66 2.23 1.12
C ALA A 570 -15.50 1.34 2.05
N VAL A 571 -16.03 0.24 1.53
CA VAL A 571 -16.78 -0.76 2.30
C VAL A 571 -16.01 -2.08 2.31
N VAL A 572 -15.58 -2.50 3.49
CA VAL A 572 -14.82 -3.74 3.69
C VAL A 572 -15.68 -4.73 4.47
N LEU A 573 -16.15 -5.77 3.79
CA LEU A 573 -16.98 -6.84 4.35
C LEU A 573 -16.14 -7.82 5.17
N ASN A 574 -16.37 -9.12 5.01
CA ASN A 574 -15.51 -10.17 5.57
C ASN A 574 -14.25 -10.34 4.70
N ILE A 575 -13.11 -10.61 5.33
CA ILE A 575 -11.88 -11.06 4.66
C ILE A 575 -11.48 -12.40 5.29
N THR A 576 -11.75 -13.48 4.55
CA THR A 576 -11.36 -14.87 4.85
C THR A 576 -10.47 -15.40 3.71
N GLU A 577 -9.97 -16.62 3.84
CA GLU A 577 -9.17 -17.27 2.77
C GLU A 577 -10.04 -17.57 1.55
N ASP A 578 -9.52 -17.22 0.37
CA ASP A 578 -10.13 -17.45 -0.95
C ASP A 578 -9.09 -17.20 -2.06
N HIS A 579 -9.29 -17.77 -3.24
CA HIS A 579 -8.48 -17.55 -4.45
C HIS A 579 -6.97 -17.84 -4.35
N MET A 580 -6.57 -18.89 -3.62
CA MET A 580 -5.17 -19.34 -3.53
C MET A 580 -4.65 -20.01 -4.81
N ASP A 581 -5.55 -20.29 -5.76
CA ASP A 581 -5.24 -20.71 -7.13
C ASP A 581 -4.69 -19.54 -7.99
N TRP A 582 -5.01 -18.30 -7.60
CA TRP A 582 -4.59 -17.09 -8.32
C TRP A 582 -3.56 -16.26 -7.55
N HIS A 583 -3.77 -16.08 -6.24
CA HIS A 583 -2.86 -15.35 -5.38
C HIS A 583 -1.71 -16.25 -4.93
N LYS A 584 -0.50 -15.69 -4.83
CA LYS A 584 0.67 -16.43 -4.33
C LYS A 584 0.42 -17.00 -2.93
N ASP A 585 -0.15 -16.18 -2.06
CA ASP A 585 -0.44 -16.52 -0.68
C ASP A 585 -1.56 -15.62 -0.10
N ARG A 586 -1.99 -15.93 1.12
CA ARG A 586 -3.00 -15.16 1.86
C ARG A 586 -2.58 -13.71 2.10
N LYS A 587 -1.27 -13.44 2.24
CA LYS A 587 -0.76 -12.09 2.47
C LYS A 587 -1.00 -11.22 1.24
N GLU A 588 -0.68 -11.71 0.05
CA GLU A 588 -0.94 -11.02 -1.20
C GLU A 588 -2.44 -10.73 -1.41
N TYR A 589 -3.31 -11.71 -1.11
CA TYR A 589 -4.76 -11.52 -1.18
C TYR A 589 -5.25 -10.36 -0.30
N ILE A 590 -4.74 -10.29 0.93
CA ILE A 590 -5.08 -9.22 1.87
C ILE A 590 -4.48 -7.90 1.41
N ASP A 591 -3.20 -7.88 1.01
CA ASP A 591 -2.50 -6.68 0.55
C ASP A 591 -3.17 -6.06 -0.67
N ALA A 592 -3.62 -6.90 -1.63
CA ALA A 592 -4.43 -6.45 -2.74
C ALA A 592 -5.70 -5.75 -2.26
N LYS A 593 -6.41 -6.30 -1.26
CA LYS A 593 -7.63 -5.68 -0.72
C LYS A 593 -7.38 -4.40 0.06
N LYS A 594 -6.23 -4.26 0.74
CA LYS A 594 -5.86 -3.05 1.50
C LYS A 594 -5.87 -1.78 0.63
N ASN A 595 -5.58 -1.90 -0.66
CA ASN A 595 -5.59 -0.76 -1.58
C ASN A 595 -6.96 -0.05 -1.70
N ILE A 596 -8.05 -0.68 -1.24
CA ILE A 596 -9.36 -0.01 -1.14
C ILE A 596 -9.40 1.09 -0.05
N VAL A 597 -8.46 1.09 0.90
CA VAL A 597 -8.39 2.11 1.97
C VAL A 597 -7.06 2.88 2.01
N ASN A 598 -5.97 2.32 1.48
CA ASN A 598 -4.61 2.86 1.61
C ASN A 598 -4.41 4.30 1.11
N TYR A 599 -5.25 4.74 0.18
CA TYR A 599 -5.13 6.05 -0.47
C TYR A 599 -6.29 6.99 -0.14
N GLN A 600 -7.05 6.71 0.93
CA GLN A 600 -8.13 7.57 1.39
C GLN A 600 -7.61 8.79 2.14
N GLU A 601 -8.29 9.92 1.98
CA GLU A 601 -8.04 11.18 2.69
C GLU A 601 -9.01 11.39 3.87
N ARG A 602 -8.78 12.41 4.71
CA ARG A 602 -9.62 12.69 5.89
C ARG A 602 -11.08 13.04 5.59
N CYS A 603 -11.36 13.45 4.36
CA CYS A 603 -12.71 13.77 3.89
C CYS A 603 -13.48 12.52 3.43
N ASP A 604 -12.81 11.38 3.30
CA ASP A 604 -13.39 10.11 2.89
C ASP A 604 -13.95 9.33 4.09
N TYR A 605 -14.57 8.19 3.79
CA TYR A 605 -15.18 7.29 4.77
C TYR A 605 -14.72 5.84 4.59
N ALA A 606 -14.37 5.20 5.70
CA ALA A 606 -14.09 3.77 5.77
C ALA A 606 -15.20 3.07 6.57
N VAL A 607 -15.96 2.19 5.91
CA VAL A 607 -17.06 1.40 6.50
C VAL A 607 -16.57 -0.04 6.66
N LEU A 608 -16.21 -0.42 7.88
CA LEU A 608 -15.45 -1.65 8.16
C LEU A 608 -16.26 -2.66 8.99
N ASN A 609 -16.14 -3.95 8.65
CA ASN A 609 -16.75 -5.00 9.45
C ASN A 609 -16.03 -5.16 10.80
N TYR A 610 -16.73 -4.90 11.90
CA TYR A 610 -16.18 -4.99 13.26
C TYR A 610 -16.02 -6.43 13.74
N ASP A 611 -16.78 -7.37 13.16
CA ASP A 611 -16.81 -8.77 13.61
C ASP A 611 -15.64 -9.59 13.09
N TYR A 612 -14.85 -9.03 12.15
CA TYR A 612 -13.69 -9.68 11.54
C TYR A 612 -12.42 -8.86 11.82
N SER A 613 -11.45 -9.46 12.51
CA SER A 613 -10.21 -8.79 12.92
C SER A 613 -9.42 -8.21 11.74
N CYS A 614 -9.34 -8.95 10.63
CA CYS A 614 -8.65 -8.51 9.41
C CYS A 614 -9.34 -7.31 8.75
N SER A 615 -10.67 -7.32 8.64
CA SER A 615 -11.42 -6.18 8.11
C SER A 615 -11.32 -4.97 9.03
N LYS A 616 -11.41 -5.18 10.35
CA LYS A 616 -11.27 -4.13 11.35
C LYS A 616 -9.88 -3.51 11.32
N SER A 617 -8.82 -4.27 11.07
CA SER A 617 -7.44 -3.75 11.06
C SER A 617 -7.17 -2.78 9.91
N PHE A 618 -8.04 -2.71 8.89
CA PHE A 618 -7.92 -1.74 7.80
C PHE A 618 -8.10 -0.30 8.26
N SER A 619 -8.72 -0.08 9.43
CA SER A 619 -8.74 1.23 10.12
C SER A 619 -7.35 1.85 10.24
N ARG A 620 -6.35 1.02 10.60
CA ARG A 620 -4.96 1.46 10.80
C ARG A 620 -4.28 1.96 9.54
N LEU A 621 -4.83 1.65 8.37
CA LEU A 621 -4.28 1.97 7.06
C LEU A 621 -4.95 3.20 6.42
N SER A 622 -6.09 3.63 6.95
CA SER A 622 -6.89 4.70 6.35
C SER A 622 -6.76 5.99 7.14
N CYS A 623 -6.72 7.13 6.43
CA CYS A 623 -6.88 8.45 7.03
C CYS A 623 -8.35 8.90 7.09
N ALA A 624 -9.29 8.09 6.55
CA ALA A 624 -10.71 8.39 6.45
C ALA A 624 -11.42 8.43 7.81
N LYS A 625 -12.62 9.00 7.82
CA LYS A 625 -13.53 8.84 8.96
C LYS A 625 -14.03 7.40 9.03
N GLU A 626 -13.78 6.74 10.15
CA GLU A 626 -14.12 5.34 10.35
C GLU A 626 -15.54 5.17 10.90
N TYR A 627 -16.31 4.34 10.22
CA TYR A 627 -17.56 3.79 10.72
C TYR A 627 -17.51 2.27 10.61
N TYR A 628 -18.22 1.62 11.50
CA TYR A 628 -18.20 0.19 11.66
C TYR A 628 -19.57 -0.39 11.47
N PHE A 629 -19.62 -1.66 11.08
CA PHE A 629 -20.84 -2.43 11.17
C PHE A 629 -20.60 -3.77 11.85
N SER A 630 -21.65 -4.29 12.48
CA SER A 630 -21.58 -5.54 13.24
C SER A 630 -22.95 -6.20 13.32
N LYS A 631 -22.99 -7.53 13.26
CA LYS A 631 -24.20 -8.30 13.58
C LYS A 631 -24.31 -8.65 15.07
N LYS A 632 -23.28 -8.33 15.88
CA LYS A 632 -23.14 -8.78 17.28
C LYS A 632 -22.98 -7.66 18.30
N LYS A 633 -22.27 -6.58 17.94
CA LYS A 633 -21.77 -5.56 18.87
C LYS A 633 -22.30 -4.17 18.50
N ARG A 634 -22.55 -3.35 19.51
CA ARG A 634 -22.82 -1.92 19.32
C ARG A 634 -21.55 -1.23 18.80
N VAL A 635 -21.69 -0.46 17.74
CA VAL A 635 -20.57 0.28 17.11
C VAL A 635 -21.03 1.66 16.62
N SER A 636 -20.07 2.55 16.37
CA SER A 636 -20.32 3.79 15.62
C SER A 636 -20.47 3.43 14.14
N GLY A 637 -21.69 3.51 13.60
CA GLY A 637 -22.09 3.02 12.29
C GLY A 637 -23.38 2.19 12.39
N CYS A 638 -23.48 1.02 11.77
CA CYS A 638 -24.72 0.25 11.73
C CYS A 638 -24.59 -1.15 12.35
N TYR A 639 -25.49 -1.53 13.27
CA TYR A 639 -25.41 -2.84 13.92
C TYR A 639 -26.77 -3.49 14.19
N VAL A 640 -26.73 -4.79 14.49
CA VAL A 640 -27.89 -5.54 14.98
C VAL A 640 -27.84 -5.65 16.50
N GLU A 641 -28.94 -5.29 17.15
CA GLU A 641 -29.14 -5.49 18.58
C GLU A 641 -30.54 -6.06 18.85
N LYS A 642 -30.62 -7.18 19.57
CA LYS A 642 -31.89 -7.82 19.94
C LYS A 642 -32.87 -7.97 18.75
N GLY A 643 -32.33 -8.36 17.59
CA GLY A 643 -33.08 -8.52 16.34
C GLY A 643 -33.53 -7.21 15.67
N LYS A 644 -32.98 -6.05 16.06
CA LYS A 644 -33.26 -4.74 15.47
C LYS A 644 -32.01 -4.18 14.80
N ILE A 645 -32.16 -3.62 13.61
CA ILE A 645 -31.10 -2.92 12.87
C ILE A 645 -31.09 -1.46 13.31
N ILE A 646 -29.95 -0.99 13.81
CA ILE A 646 -29.76 0.35 14.38
C ILE A 646 -28.60 1.03 13.64
N LEU A 647 -28.84 2.24 13.16
CA LEU A 647 -27.82 3.13 12.63
C LEU A 647 -27.50 4.20 13.68
N LYS A 648 -26.21 4.39 14.00
CA LYS A 648 -25.73 5.40 14.94
C LYS A 648 -24.49 6.09 14.38
N ILE A 649 -24.64 7.32 13.88
CA ILE A 649 -23.56 8.14 13.32
C ILE A 649 -23.55 9.48 14.07
N ASP A 650 -22.39 9.92 14.54
CA ASP A 650 -22.16 11.23 15.18
C ASP A 650 -23.19 11.59 16.27
N ASN A 651 -23.46 10.63 17.17
CA ASN A 651 -24.46 10.68 18.25
C ASN A 651 -25.94 10.72 17.82
N ALA A 652 -26.27 10.78 16.53
CA ALA A 652 -27.62 10.56 16.03
C ALA A 652 -27.89 9.05 15.85
N GLY A 653 -28.86 8.53 16.60
CA GLY A 653 -29.29 7.13 16.53
C GLY A 653 -30.66 6.98 15.87
N CYS A 654 -30.79 6.10 14.88
CA CYS A 654 -32.06 5.77 14.25
C CYS A 654 -32.28 4.25 14.17
N LYS A 655 -33.48 3.80 14.55
CA LYS A 655 -33.93 2.43 14.31
C LYS A 655 -34.37 2.29 12.85
N ILE A 656 -33.72 1.37 12.11
CA ILE A 656 -34.09 1.04 10.73
C ILE A 656 -35.27 0.08 10.70
N GLY A 657 -35.21 -1.04 11.44
CA GLY A 657 -36.32 -2.00 11.56
C GLY A 657 -35.88 -3.33 12.16
N GLY A 658 -36.67 -4.41 11.98
CA GLY A 658 -36.39 -5.74 12.53
C GLY A 658 -35.67 -6.66 11.55
N THR A 659 -34.76 -7.51 12.02
CA THR A 659 -34.10 -8.52 11.17
C THR A 659 -35.06 -9.58 10.65
N LYS A 660 -36.19 -9.82 11.34
CA LYS A 660 -37.26 -10.72 10.92
C LYS A 660 -38.07 -10.20 9.72
N ASP A 661 -38.04 -8.89 9.49
CA ASP A 661 -38.75 -8.23 8.39
C ASP A 661 -37.94 -8.26 7.09
N LEU A 662 -36.67 -8.71 7.14
CA LEU A 662 -35.81 -8.83 5.96
C LEU A 662 -36.25 -10.00 5.08
N LEU A 663 -36.38 -9.75 3.78
CA LEU A 663 -36.59 -10.82 2.78
C LEU A 663 -35.30 -11.63 2.53
N LEU A 664 -34.13 -10.99 2.67
CA LEU A 664 -32.84 -11.66 2.64
C LEU A 664 -32.68 -12.58 3.86
N ARG A 665 -32.53 -13.89 3.61
CA ARG A 665 -32.43 -14.90 4.68
C ARG A 665 -30.98 -15.14 5.12
N GLY A 666 -30.81 -15.47 6.40
CA GLY A 666 -29.53 -15.84 6.99
C GLY A 666 -28.77 -14.68 7.63
N GLU A 667 -28.09 -14.94 8.75
CA GLU A 667 -27.40 -13.92 9.54
C GLU A 667 -26.26 -13.21 8.79
N HIS A 668 -25.63 -13.88 7.83
CA HIS A 668 -24.60 -13.28 6.98
C HIS A 668 -25.16 -12.09 6.15
N ASN A 669 -26.46 -12.08 5.85
CA ASN A 669 -27.09 -10.95 5.17
C ASN A 669 -27.31 -9.75 6.08
N TRP A 670 -27.29 -9.92 7.41
CA TRP A 670 -27.34 -8.78 8.33
C TRP A 670 -26.09 -7.91 8.20
N GLU A 671 -24.93 -8.51 7.96
CA GLU A 671 -23.67 -7.78 7.69
C GLU A 671 -23.78 -6.97 6.40
N ASN A 672 -24.26 -7.59 5.31
CA ASN A 672 -24.47 -6.90 4.03
C ASN A 672 -25.45 -5.72 4.18
N VAL A 673 -26.55 -5.92 4.92
CA VAL A 673 -27.55 -4.87 5.19
C VAL A 673 -26.94 -3.75 6.02
N CYS A 674 -26.27 -4.04 7.13
CA CYS A 674 -25.68 -3.01 7.98
C CYS A 674 -24.60 -2.20 7.24
N ALA A 675 -23.74 -2.87 6.47
CA ALA A 675 -22.77 -2.20 5.61
C ALA A 675 -23.44 -1.27 4.59
N SER A 676 -24.50 -1.75 3.93
CA SER A 676 -25.26 -0.98 2.93
C SER A 676 -25.97 0.22 3.52
N VAL A 677 -26.60 0.07 4.69
CA VAL A 677 -27.27 1.15 5.43
C VAL A 677 -26.26 2.23 5.78
N CYS A 678 -25.13 1.86 6.37
CA CYS A 678 -24.10 2.80 6.79
C CYS A 678 -23.53 3.58 5.60
N ALA A 679 -23.08 2.88 4.55
CA ALA A 679 -22.50 3.51 3.37
C ALA A 679 -23.50 4.42 2.63
N SER A 680 -24.76 4.00 2.50
CA SER A 680 -25.78 4.79 1.81
C SER A 680 -26.17 6.05 2.57
N TYR A 681 -26.22 5.97 3.91
CA TYR A 681 -26.47 7.15 4.75
C TYR A 681 -25.33 8.16 4.63
N LEU A 682 -24.07 7.71 4.66
CA LEU A 682 -22.90 8.56 4.47
C LEU A 682 -22.86 9.20 3.06
N ALA A 683 -23.42 8.51 2.05
CA ALA A 683 -23.63 9.06 0.71
C ALA A 683 -24.86 10.00 0.60
N GLY A 684 -25.55 10.27 1.71
CA GLY A 684 -26.65 11.23 1.81
C GLY A 684 -28.02 10.69 1.42
N ALA A 685 -28.26 9.38 1.55
CA ALA A 685 -29.60 8.80 1.48
C ALA A 685 -30.41 9.06 2.75
N ASP A 686 -31.69 9.42 2.60
CA ASP A 686 -32.60 9.58 3.72
C ASP A 686 -33.00 8.22 4.33
N VAL A 687 -33.36 8.24 5.61
CA VAL A 687 -33.71 7.03 6.38
C VAL A 687 -34.92 6.29 5.79
N ASP A 688 -35.89 7.01 5.22
CA ASP A 688 -37.10 6.38 4.68
C ASP A 688 -36.81 5.61 3.40
N SER A 689 -35.97 6.16 2.51
CA SER A 689 -35.46 5.48 1.33
C SER A 689 -34.66 4.24 1.70
N ILE A 690 -33.82 4.33 2.75
CA ILE A 690 -33.08 3.18 3.30
C ILE A 690 -34.06 2.10 3.76
N LYS A 691 -35.01 2.42 4.64
CA LYS A 691 -35.99 1.47 5.20
C LYS A 691 -36.79 0.77 4.10
N LYS A 692 -37.41 1.54 3.21
CA LYS A 692 -38.25 1.01 2.12
C LYS A 692 -37.46 0.05 1.24
N THR A 693 -36.20 0.36 0.94
CA THR A 693 -35.37 -0.51 0.08
C THR A 693 -34.90 -1.76 0.82
N VAL A 694 -34.37 -1.63 2.04
CA VAL A 694 -33.83 -2.75 2.83
C VAL A 694 -34.89 -3.84 3.04
N PHE A 695 -36.13 -3.48 3.37
CA PHE A 695 -37.20 -4.45 3.64
C PHE A 695 -37.93 -4.96 2.39
N SER A 696 -37.67 -4.39 1.21
CA SER A 696 -38.22 -4.86 -0.08
C SER A 696 -37.22 -5.61 -0.94
N PHE A 697 -35.93 -5.59 -0.57
CA PHE A 697 -34.85 -6.17 -1.35
C PHE A 697 -34.82 -7.71 -1.23
N LYS A 698 -35.04 -8.40 -2.36
CA LYS A 698 -35.11 -9.86 -2.46
C LYS A 698 -33.75 -10.53 -2.73
N GLY A 699 -32.69 -9.76 -2.92
CA GLY A 699 -31.39 -10.25 -3.38
C GLY A 699 -31.14 -9.97 -4.86
N LEU A 700 -30.10 -10.61 -5.40
CA LEU A 700 -29.71 -10.48 -6.80
C LEU A 700 -30.50 -11.47 -7.65
N GLU A 701 -31.14 -10.99 -8.72
CA GLU A 701 -31.75 -11.88 -9.70
C GLU A 701 -30.70 -12.83 -10.27
N HIS A 702 -31.10 -14.10 -10.47
CA HIS A 702 -30.24 -15.14 -11.04
C HIS A 702 -28.99 -15.52 -10.21
N ARG A 703 -28.86 -15.05 -8.96
CA ARG A 703 -27.79 -15.46 -8.03
C ARG A 703 -28.39 -16.00 -6.74
N LEU A 704 -28.46 -17.32 -6.61
CA LEU A 704 -29.14 -18.04 -5.53
C LEU A 704 -30.53 -17.46 -5.19
N GLU A 705 -31.25 -17.00 -6.20
CA GLU A 705 -32.54 -16.32 -6.06
C GLU A 705 -33.63 -17.35 -5.73
N LEU A 706 -34.30 -17.22 -4.57
CA LEU A 706 -35.48 -18.05 -4.27
C LEU A 706 -36.64 -17.62 -5.17
N VAL A 707 -36.98 -18.46 -6.14
CA VAL A 707 -38.02 -18.19 -7.14
C VAL A 707 -39.41 -18.53 -6.62
N GLY A 708 -39.52 -19.60 -5.83
CA GLY A 708 -40.80 -20.07 -5.34
C GLY A 708 -40.70 -21.35 -4.51
N ARG A 709 -41.85 -21.72 -3.94
CA ARG A 709 -42.05 -22.99 -3.24
C ARG A 709 -43.29 -23.64 -3.81
N ILE A 710 -43.17 -24.91 -4.21
CA ILE A 710 -44.28 -25.70 -4.74
C ILE A 710 -44.34 -26.97 -3.89
N ALA A 711 -45.47 -27.16 -3.21
CA ALA A 711 -45.60 -28.10 -2.11
C ALA A 711 -44.44 -27.94 -1.11
N ASP A 712 -43.59 -28.96 -0.99
CA ASP A 712 -42.47 -29.07 -0.07
C ASP A 712 -41.10 -28.83 -0.72
N ALA A 713 -41.02 -28.56 -2.02
CA ALA A 713 -39.77 -28.23 -2.71
C ALA A 713 -39.54 -26.71 -2.83
N SER A 714 -38.29 -26.28 -2.64
CA SER A 714 -37.86 -24.88 -2.84
C SER A 714 -37.02 -24.73 -4.10
N PHE A 715 -37.32 -23.73 -4.93
CA PHE A 715 -36.66 -23.50 -6.22
C PHE A 715 -35.70 -22.31 -6.16
N TYR A 716 -34.44 -22.55 -6.48
CA TYR A 716 -33.38 -21.53 -6.47
C TYR A 716 -32.81 -21.33 -7.87
N ASN A 717 -32.80 -20.08 -8.32
CA ASN A 717 -32.25 -19.63 -9.59
C ASN A 717 -30.86 -19.04 -9.39
N ASP A 718 -29.86 -19.79 -9.80
CA ASP A 718 -28.45 -19.39 -9.82
C ASP A 718 -27.88 -19.46 -11.25
N SER A 719 -28.70 -19.05 -12.23
CA SER A 719 -28.32 -19.08 -13.65
C SER A 719 -27.05 -18.27 -13.97
N PHE A 720 -26.66 -17.34 -13.09
CA PHE A 720 -25.40 -16.59 -13.18
C PHE A 720 -24.15 -17.47 -13.01
N SER A 721 -24.28 -18.66 -12.42
CA SER A 721 -23.19 -19.63 -12.24
C SER A 721 -22.80 -20.29 -13.57
N THR A 722 -22.01 -19.56 -14.36
CA THR A 722 -21.57 -19.93 -15.70
C THR A 722 -20.17 -20.55 -15.74
N ASN A 723 -19.62 -20.90 -14.58
CA ASN A 723 -18.35 -21.62 -14.41
C ASN A 723 -18.43 -22.62 -13.24
N PRO A 724 -17.53 -23.63 -13.17
CA PRO A 724 -17.58 -24.69 -12.16
C PRO A 724 -17.48 -24.20 -10.71
N GLN A 725 -16.57 -23.27 -10.43
CA GLN A 725 -16.32 -22.78 -9.06
C GLN A 725 -17.56 -22.09 -8.47
N THR A 726 -18.30 -21.31 -9.27
CA THR A 726 -19.55 -20.69 -8.81
C THR A 726 -20.63 -21.70 -8.44
N THR A 727 -20.64 -22.87 -9.09
CA THR A 727 -21.58 -23.95 -8.76
C THR A 727 -21.21 -24.69 -7.48
N ILE A 728 -19.92 -24.91 -7.23
CA ILE A 728 -19.42 -25.43 -5.95
C ILE A 728 -19.93 -24.56 -4.80
N ALA A 729 -19.69 -23.25 -4.87
CA ALA A 729 -20.13 -22.29 -3.85
C ALA A 729 -21.66 -22.26 -3.67
N ALA A 730 -22.42 -22.42 -4.76
CA ALA A 730 -23.87 -22.48 -4.71
C ALA A 730 -24.38 -23.72 -3.96
N VAL A 731 -23.76 -24.88 -4.21
CA VAL A 731 -24.09 -26.15 -3.53
C VAL A 731 -23.73 -26.10 -2.04
N GLU A 732 -22.60 -25.50 -1.68
CA GLU A 732 -22.19 -25.30 -0.28
C GLU A 732 -23.14 -24.43 0.54
N SER A 733 -23.96 -23.62 -0.13
CA SER A 733 -24.89 -22.70 0.53
C SER A 733 -26.12 -23.40 1.13
N PHE A 734 -26.26 -24.72 0.94
CA PHE A 734 -27.40 -25.50 1.42
C PHE A 734 -26.97 -26.78 2.11
N GLU A 735 -27.66 -27.11 3.20
CA GLU A 735 -27.51 -28.38 3.92
C GLU A 735 -28.59 -29.41 3.53
N LYS A 736 -29.73 -28.93 2.99
CA LYS A 736 -30.85 -29.78 2.58
C LYS A 736 -30.49 -30.64 1.35
N PRO A 737 -31.23 -31.74 1.09
CA PRO A 737 -31.09 -32.52 -0.14
C PRO A 737 -31.29 -31.66 -1.41
N ILE A 738 -30.37 -31.75 -2.35
CA ILE A 738 -30.32 -30.96 -3.58
C ILE A 738 -30.56 -31.85 -4.81
N THR A 739 -31.46 -31.38 -5.67
CA THR A 739 -31.53 -31.70 -7.09
C THR A 739 -30.88 -30.55 -7.87
N LEU A 740 -29.70 -30.78 -8.43
CA LEU A 740 -28.88 -29.79 -9.13
C LEU A 740 -29.14 -29.88 -10.64
N ILE A 741 -29.45 -28.76 -11.29
CA ILE A 741 -29.51 -28.65 -12.75
C ILE A 741 -28.16 -28.10 -13.23
N LEU A 742 -27.43 -28.91 -13.98
CA LEU A 742 -26.03 -28.71 -14.36
C LEU A 742 -25.87 -28.87 -15.87
N GLY A 743 -25.07 -28.01 -16.52
CA GLY A 743 -24.78 -28.11 -17.95
C GLY A 743 -25.18 -26.90 -18.79
N GLY A 744 -24.86 -26.96 -20.08
CA GLY A 744 -24.95 -25.85 -21.03
C GLY A 744 -23.85 -25.90 -22.11
N PHE A 745 -23.53 -24.74 -22.68
CA PHE A 745 -22.58 -24.60 -23.78
C PHE A 745 -21.14 -24.84 -23.32
N ASP A 746 -20.39 -25.58 -24.13
CA ASP A 746 -19.01 -25.93 -23.83
C ASP A 746 -18.05 -24.75 -24.05
N LYS A 747 -17.55 -24.19 -22.95
CA LYS A 747 -16.47 -23.20 -22.95
C LYS A 747 -15.07 -23.84 -22.91
N LYS A 748 -14.98 -25.17 -23.04
CA LYS A 748 -13.76 -25.98 -22.88
C LYS A 748 -13.07 -25.72 -21.54
N LEU A 749 -13.87 -25.56 -20.48
CA LEU A 749 -13.36 -25.40 -19.11
C LEU A 749 -13.00 -26.77 -18.52
N SER A 750 -12.12 -26.79 -17.52
CA SER A 750 -11.93 -28.00 -16.70
C SER A 750 -13.07 -28.12 -15.70
N TYR A 751 -13.71 -29.29 -15.64
CA TYR A 751 -14.80 -29.60 -14.72
C TYR A 751 -14.38 -30.60 -13.63
N GLU A 752 -13.12 -31.07 -13.64
CA GLU A 752 -12.67 -32.19 -12.82
C GLU A 752 -12.84 -31.94 -11.31
N GLU A 753 -12.41 -30.77 -10.82
CA GLU A 753 -12.53 -30.41 -9.40
C GLU A 753 -13.99 -30.34 -8.95
N MET A 754 -14.86 -29.74 -9.76
CA MET A 754 -16.28 -29.69 -9.47
C MET A 754 -16.90 -31.08 -9.48
N CYS A 755 -16.54 -31.95 -10.42
CA CYS A 755 -17.04 -33.33 -10.41
C CYS A 755 -16.60 -34.06 -9.14
N LYS A 756 -15.34 -33.90 -8.70
CA LYS A 756 -14.83 -34.50 -7.45
C LYS A 756 -15.62 -33.99 -6.25
N PHE A 757 -15.77 -32.67 -6.14
CA PHE A 757 -16.56 -32.04 -5.09
C PHE A 757 -18.01 -32.57 -5.07
N LEU A 758 -18.69 -32.60 -6.22
CA LEU A 758 -20.07 -33.09 -6.32
C LEU A 758 -20.18 -34.58 -6.02
N ALA A 759 -19.16 -35.38 -6.36
CA ALA A 759 -19.11 -36.81 -6.05
C ALA A 759 -19.07 -37.08 -4.55
N GLU A 760 -18.32 -36.26 -3.80
CA GLU A 760 -18.13 -36.37 -2.35
C GLU A 760 -19.26 -35.72 -1.53
N LYS A 761 -20.06 -34.85 -2.13
CA LYS A 761 -21.05 -34.04 -1.41
C LYS A 761 -22.35 -34.81 -1.14
N GLU A 762 -22.52 -35.29 0.09
CA GLU A 762 -23.66 -36.15 0.48
C GLU A 762 -25.05 -35.54 0.23
N ASN A 763 -25.21 -34.22 0.36
CA ASN A 763 -26.51 -33.59 0.20
C ASN A 763 -26.91 -33.37 -1.28
N VAL A 764 -26.02 -33.61 -2.24
CA VAL A 764 -26.37 -33.63 -3.68
C VAL A 764 -26.92 -35.01 -4.03
N LYS A 765 -28.25 -35.13 -4.11
CA LYS A 765 -28.94 -36.41 -4.33
C LYS A 765 -29.20 -36.71 -5.79
N VAL A 766 -29.46 -35.67 -6.59
CA VAL A 766 -29.80 -35.79 -8.01
C VAL A 766 -29.08 -34.72 -8.81
N ILE A 767 -28.51 -35.08 -9.96
CA ILE A 767 -27.97 -34.13 -10.93
C ILE A 767 -28.71 -34.32 -12.25
N VAL A 768 -29.39 -33.26 -12.69
CA VAL A 768 -30.04 -33.16 -13.99
C VAL A 768 -29.10 -32.45 -14.96
N LEU A 769 -28.55 -33.22 -15.89
CA LEU A 769 -27.61 -32.76 -16.90
C LEU A 769 -28.36 -32.21 -18.12
N ILE A 770 -27.95 -31.05 -18.60
CA ILE A 770 -28.56 -30.35 -19.74
C ILE A 770 -27.49 -29.85 -20.71
N GLY A 771 -27.92 -29.59 -21.94
CA GLY A 771 -27.11 -28.90 -22.94
C GLY A 771 -25.92 -29.69 -23.46
N GLN A 772 -25.04 -28.99 -24.18
CA GLN A 772 -23.93 -29.57 -24.92
C GLN A 772 -22.94 -30.35 -24.04
N ILE A 773 -22.62 -29.86 -22.84
CA ILE A 773 -21.66 -30.52 -21.95
C ILE A 773 -22.23 -31.65 -21.10
N GLY A 774 -23.55 -31.89 -21.14
CA GLY A 774 -24.20 -32.93 -20.34
C GLY A 774 -23.49 -34.29 -20.41
N PRO A 775 -23.18 -34.83 -21.61
CA PRO A 775 -22.46 -36.10 -21.76
C PRO A 775 -21.05 -36.10 -21.14
N LEU A 776 -20.31 -34.98 -21.24
CA LEU A 776 -18.97 -34.84 -20.66
C LEU A 776 -19.04 -34.93 -19.13
N LEU A 777 -19.94 -34.17 -18.52
CA LEU A 777 -20.17 -34.16 -17.08
C LEU A 777 -20.66 -35.51 -16.58
N LYS A 778 -21.53 -36.17 -17.33
CA LYS A 778 -21.99 -37.54 -17.02
C LYS A 778 -20.81 -38.50 -16.91
N LYS A 779 -19.92 -38.51 -17.91
CA LYS A 779 -18.72 -39.36 -17.93
C LYS A 779 -17.79 -39.04 -16.75
N CYS A 780 -17.60 -37.76 -16.45
CA CYS A 780 -16.80 -37.27 -15.34
C CYS A 780 -17.30 -37.78 -13.98
N LEU A 781 -18.60 -37.61 -13.71
CA LEU A 781 -19.24 -38.01 -12.45
C LEU A 781 -19.35 -39.54 -12.30
N MET A 782 -19.57 -40.27 -13.40
CA MET A 782 -19.55 -41.74 -13.37
C MET A 782 -18.16 -42.30 -13.06
N LYS A 783 -17.10 -41.69 -13.59
CA LYS A 783 -15.71 -42.09 -13.29
C LYS A 783 -15.36 -41.91 -11.81
N LEU A 784 -16.01 -40.98 -11.13
CA LEU A 784 -15.79 -40.65 -9.72
C LEU A 784 -16.81 -41.34 -8.79
N ASP A 785 -17.59 -42.29 -9.30
CA ASP A 785 -18.55 -43.09 -8.52
C ASP A 785 -19.55 -42.24 -7.70
N PHE A 786 -20.10 -41.19 -8.32
CA PHE A 786 -21.12 -40.35 -7.68
C PHE A 786 -22.30 -41.21 -7.19
N LYS A 787 -22.59 -41.13 -5.90
CA LYS A 787 -23.60 -41.97 -5.22
C LYS A 787 -25.05 -41.56 -5.48
N GLY A 788 -25.27 -40.36 -6.03
CA GLY A 788 -26.60 -39.84 -6.35
C GLY A 788 -27.12 -40.29 -7.73
N LYS A 789 -28.32 -39.84 -8.08
CA LYS A 789 -28.95 -40.14 -9.37
C LYS A 789 -28.51 -39.14 -10.45
N LEU A 790 -27.96 -39.63 -11.55
CA LEU A 790 -27.67 -38.84 -12.75
C LEU A 790 -28.82 -38.96 -13.77
N ILE A 791 -29.35 -37.83 -14.24
CA ILE A 791 -30.39 -37.78 -15.27
C ILE A 791 -29.92 -36.86 -16.38
N ASP A 792 -29.70 -37.40 -17.57
CA ASP A 792 -29.28 -36.60 -18.74
C ASP A 792 -30.49 -36.28 -19.62
N LEU A 793 -30.76 -34.99 -19.80
CA LEU A 793 -31.87 -34.48 -20.60
C LEU A 793 -31.41 -33.79 -21.89
N GLY A 794 -30.10 -33.65 -22.12
CA GLY A 794 -29.54 -32.93 -23.26
C GLY A 794 -30.23 -31.59 -23.55
N PHE A 795 -30.62 -31.38 -24.80
CA PHE A 795 -31.35 -30.19 -25.25
C PHE A 795 -32.85 -30.30 -24.96
N SER A 796 -33.24 -30.06 -23.72
CA SER A 796 -34.64 -30.10 -23.27
C SER A 796 -35.18 -28.71 -22.90
N SER A 797 -36.50 -28.51 -23.04
CA SER A 797 -37.14 -27.26 -22.61
C SER A 797 -37.09 -27.09 -21.09
N MET A 798 -37.03 -25.84 -20.62
CA MET A 798 -36.98 -25.54 -19.18
C MET A 798 -38.19 -26.13 -18.42
N LYS A 799 -39.38 -26.16 -19.02
CA LYS A 799 -40.57 -26.82 -18.45
C LYS A 799 -40.34 -28.31 -18.20
N LYS A 800 -39.72 -29.02 -19.14
CA LYS A 800 -39.39 -30.45 -19.00
C LYS A 800 -38.33 -30.66 -17.92
N ILE A 801 -37.29 -29.81 -17.88
CA ILE A 801 -36.23 -29.84 -16.88
C ILE A 801 -36.83 -29.70 -15.47
N ILE A 802 -37.67 -28.68 -15.24
CA ILE A 802 -38.34 -28.47 -13.95
C ILE A 802 -39.21 -29.67 -13.57
N LYS A 803 -40.00 -30.22 -14.50
CA LYS A 803 -40.84 -31.39 -14.24
C LYS A 803 -40.04 -32.61 -13.80
N VAL A 804 -38.91 -32.87 -14.45
CA VAL A 804 -38.02 -33.99 -14.09
C VAL A 804 -37.31 -33.70 -12.77
N ALA A 805 -36.80 -32.49 -12.55
CA ALA A 805 -36.14 -32.12 -11.30
C ALA A 805 -37.10 -32.27 -10.11
N TYR A 806 -38.32 -31.75 -10.21
CA TYR A 806 -39.34 -31.85 -9.16
C TYR A 806 -39.67 -33.30 -8.82
N LYS A 807 -39.93 -34.16 -9.82
CA LYS A 807 -40.25 -35.59 -9.61
C LYS A 807 -39.16 -36.38 -8.88
N ASN A 808 -37.91 -35.92 -8.92
CA ASN A 808 -36.77 -36.62 -8.32
C ASN A 808 -36.26 -35.90 -7.06
N THR A 809 -36.87 -34.79 -6.66
CA THR A 809 -36.47 -34.05 -5.46
C THR A 809 -37.11 -34.70 -4.24
N SER A 810 -36.30 -34.97 -3.21
CA SER A 810 -36.79 -35.47 -1.93
C SER A 810 -37.74 -34.47 -1.27
N LYS A 811 -38.68 -34.95 -0.46
CA LYS A 811 -39.57 -34.09 0.33
C LYS A 811 -38.78 -33.06 1.15
N GLY A 812 -39.19 -31.79 1.11
CA GLY A 812 -38.47 -30.70 1.77
C GLY A 812 -37.18 -30.23 1.08
N GLY A 813 -36.83 -30.84 -0.07
CA GLY A 813 -35.58 -30.64 -0.79
C GLY A 813 -35.52 -29.37 -1.64
N ILE A 814 -34.37 -29.18 -2.29
CA ILE A 814 -34.04 -27.99 -3.06
C ILE A 814 -33.85 -28.36 -4.53
N ILE A 815 -34.42 -27.57 -5.42
CA ILE A 815 -34.15 -27.61 -6.86
C ILE A 815 -33.30 -26.38 -7.19
N LEU A 816 -32.04 -26.63 -7.54
CA LEU A 816 -31.03 -25.59 -7.76
C LEU A 816 -30.65 -25.55 -9.24
N LEU A 817 -30.98 -24.45 -9.93
CA LEU A 817 -30.38 -24.14 -11.23
C LEU A 817 -29.02 -23.48 -11.00
N SER A 818 -27.94 -24.28 -11.01
CA SER A 818 -26.57 -23.78 -10.98
C SER A 818 -25.73 -24.51 -12.06
N PRO A 819 -25.72 -23.98 -13.29
CA PRO A 819 -25.39 -24.77 -14.48
C PRO A 819 -23.90 -25.03 -14.72
N ALA A 820 -22.99 -24.37 -13.99
CA ALA A 820 -21.54 -24.41 -14.18
C ALA A 820 -21.02 -24.02 -15.58
N ALA A 821 -21.92 -23.66 -16.50
CA ALA A 821 -21.63 -23.46 -17.91
C ALA A 821 -22.45 -22.32 -18.52
N SER A 822 -21.97 -21.83 -19.67
CA SER A 822 -22.69 -20.81 -20.43
C SER A 822 -24.04 -21.32 -20.93
N SER A 823 -24.93 -20.41 -21.28
CA SER A 823 -26.30 -20.75 -21.70
C SER A 823 -26.51 -20.79 -23.21
N PHE A 824 -25.51 -20.43 -24.01
CA PHE A 824 -25.66 -20.07 -25.44
C PHE A 824 -26.07 -21.21 -26.36
N ASP A 825 -26.00 -22.44 -25.89
CA ASP A 825 -26.42 -23.65 -26.62
C ASP A 825 -27.94 -23.82 -26.63
N MET A 826 -28.61 -23.34 -25.58
CA MET A 826 -30.04 -23.54 -25.35
C MET A 826 -30.83 -22.24 -25.17
N PHE A 827 -30.16 -21.13 -24.84
CA PHE A 827 -30.77 -19.87 -24.41
C PHE A 827 -30.00 -18.67 -24.96
N LYS A 828 -30.66 -17.50 -25.04
CA LYS A 828 -30.03 -16.27 -25.56
C LYS A 828 -28.86 -15.80 -24.71
N ASP A 829 -29.03 -15.82 -23.40
CA ASP A 829 -28.01 -15.51 -22.39
C ASP A 829 -28.42 -16.12 -21.03
N TYR A 830 -27.60 -15.89 -20.00
CA TYR A 830 -27.87 -16.44 -18.68
C TYR A 830 -29.14 -15.85 -18.05
N LYS A 831 -29.53 -14.61 -18.41
CA LYS A 831 -30.74 -13.96 -17.91
C LYS A 831 -31.97 -14.60 -18.55
N ASP A 832 -31.94 -14.88 -19.85
CA ASP A 832 -32.97 -15.62 -20.56
C ASP A 832 -33.16 -17.02 -19.93
N ARG A 833 -32.08 -17.78 -19.73
CA ARG A 833 -32.13 -19.06 -19.01
C ARG A 833 -32.76 -18.94 -17.62
N GLY A 834 -32.34 -17.94 -16.84
CA GLY A 834 -32.86 -17.69 -15.51
C GLY A 834 -34.32 -17.22 -15.50
N ASN A 835 -34.76 -16.46 -16.51
CA ASN A 835 -36.14 -16.01 -16.67
C ASN A 835 -37.06 -17.15 -17.11
N GLN A 836 -36.62 -18.00 -18.01
CA GLN A 836 -37.35 -19.21 -18.39
C GLN A 836 -37.49 -20.16 -17.19
N PHE A 837 -36.49 -20.26 -16.32
CA PHE A 837 -36.60 -21.00 -15.07
C PHE A 837 -37.69 -20.40 -14.17
N LYS A 838 -37.69 -19.07 -13.97
CA LYS A 838 -38.75 -18.37 -13.21
C LYS A 838 -40.15 -18.63 -13.78
N GLN A 839 -40.31 -18.50 -15.08
CA GLN A 839 -41.58 -18.75 -15.77
C GLN A 839 -42.02 -20.21 -15.63
N ALA A 840 -41.10 -21.16 -15.83
CA ALA A 840 -41.39 -22.58 -15.70
C ALA A 840 -41.87 -22.92 -14.28
N VAL A 841 -41.20 -22.41 -13.24
CA VAL A 841 -41.63 -22.58 -11.84
C VAL A 841 -42.98 -21.92 -11.58
N SER A 842 -43.20 -20.68 -12.03
CA SER A 842 -44.47 -19.98 -11.82
C SER A 842 -45.66 -20.66 -12.51
N SER A 843 -45.43 -21.33 -13.64
CA SER A 843 -46.46 -22.05 -14.41
C SER A 843 -46.59 -23.53 -14.04
N PHE A 844 -45.83 -24.00 -13.05
CA PHE A 844 -45.76 -25.41 -12.72
C PHE A 844 -46.97 -25.82 -11.87
N SER A 845 -47.83 -26.64 -12.46
CA SER A 845 -48.97 -27.30 -11.81
C SER A 845 -48.54 -28.71 -11.39
N ILE A 846 -48.92 -29.12 -10.18
CA ILE A 846 -48.63 -30.46 -9.62
C ILE A 846 -49.42 -31.52 -10.38
#